data_AF-A0ABD3Q5N5-F1
#
_entry.id   AF-A0ABD3Q5N5-F1
#
_cell.length_a   1.000
_cell.length_b   1.000
_cell.length_c   1.000
_cell.angle_alpha   90.00
_cell.angle_beta   90.00
_cell.angle_gamma   90.00
#
_symmetry.space_group_name_H-M   'P 1'
#
loop_
_entity.id
_entity.type
_entity.pdbx_description
1 polymer ?
#
loop_
_entity_poly.entity_id
_entity_poly.type
_entity_poly.pdbx_seq_one_letter_code
_entity_poly.pdbx_strand_id
1 'polypeptide(L)'
;MPVFSSPRSVRKPANVSLWEKLAEKELSKSEKTVHSLRTERVIPEGIAIQPVYYNLNDTNPAMPGVKPYDRGPYATMYTNRPWTIRQYAGFSTAEESNKFYRANVAAGQQGLSVAFDLPTHRGYDSDHPRVVGDVGMAGVSIDSVEDMKILFDGIPLDQISVSMTMNGAVLPTMAMYVQAAREQQEVIREESKFREGGGGDDKPSVLSALRGTIQNDILKEFMVRNTYIYPPKESMDRVVADIIGFCASNMPKFNTVSISGYHMQEAGADAALELGFTIADGLEYIRTAVERAGLKVDDVAPRYSFFFGIGMNFYLEIAKLRAARRLWSTLVEKHFQPKDSRSLLLRTHCQTSGYTLTEQQPLNNIIRTTIEALAAVQGGTQSLHTNSYDEAIGLPTVQTARVARNTQLILQEEAGVCDVADPWGGSYMNLLLNLVTLENTKMESLTDELAEKAMEIINEVEAAGGMTSYINSGMAKLRIEESATKKQARIDSGQDVIVGVNKYRLDAKEEEQERQDVLQIDNSAVRQKQIDRLNKLKATRNAEEVSNILAAIEASAKLDCSSSKGDDPNNLMALCIEAARVRCTLGEISQALENAWGRHVPSSTIVQGAYGASFTTAGKSDSESEYRHVLDEVKKFEEREGRRPRILVAKMGQDGHDRGAKVIASGFSGKSLDNLGFDVDIGPLFQTPQEVALQALDSDVHVIGISSQAAGHKTLLPALKAELSKRGASNIVIVAGGVIPQQDYDFLLNESKSCSAVFGPGTRVTDAALRTLQLIEQQS
;
A
#
# COMPACT_ATOMS: atom_id res chain seq x y z
N MET A 1 61.12 -7.83 -2.19
CA MET A 1 60.76 -7.33 -3.54
C MET A 1 60.90 -8.46 -4.55
N PRO A 2 59.79 -8.94 -5.14
CA PRO A 2 59.74 -9.31 -6.53
C PRO A 2 59.07 -8.18 -7.32
N VAL A 3 59.67 -7.84 -8.45
CA VAL A 3 59.27 -6.78 -9.38
C VAL A 3 57.99 -7.22 -10.10
N PHE A 4 56.86 -6.61 -9.76
CA PHE A 4 55.70 -6.64 -10.65
C PHE A 4 56.03 -5.79 -11.88
N SER A 5 56.08 -6.45 -13.03
CA SER A 5 56.10 -5.82 -14.34
C SER A 5 54.97 -4.79 -14.44
N SER A 6 55.25 -3.65 -15.09
CA SER A 6 54.25 -2.60 -15.30
C SER A 6 52.98 -3.19 -15.94
N PRO A 7 51.77 -2.93 -15.42
CA PRO A 7 50.58 -3.39 -16.09
C PRO A 7 50.49 -2.66 -17.44
N ARG A 8 50.44 -3.44 -18.53
CA ARG A 8 49.91 -2.95 -19.82
C ARG A 8 48.61 -2.20 -19.50
N SER A 9 48.44 -0.98 -19.99
CA SER A 9 47.22 -0.21 -19.73
C SER A 9 46.02 -0.94 -20.35
N VAL A 10 45.39 -1.80 -19.57
CA VAL A 10 44.10 -2.39 -19.93
C VAL A 10 43.14 -1.21 -20.01
N ARG A 11 42.65 -0.94 -21.23
CA ARG A 11 41.66 0.12 -21.46
C ARG A 11 40.45 -0.23 -20.59
N LYS A 12 40.15 0.60 -19.58
CA LYS A 12 38.98 0.37 -18.72
C LYS A 12 37.70 0.40 -19.58
N PRO A 13 36.74 -0.51 -19.34
CA PRO A 13 35.45 -0.48 -20.03
C PRO A 13 34.75 0.87 -19.91
N ALA A 14 33.93 1.23 -20.91
CA ALA A 14 33.26 2.53 -20.97
C ALA A 14 32.31 2.74 -19.78
N ASN A 15 31.48 1.75 -19.46
CA ASN A 15 30.55 1.80 -18.33
C ASN A 15 31.27 1.93 -16.97
N VAL A 16 32.43 1.28 -16.80
CA VAL A 16 33.25 1.42 -15.58
C VAL A 16 33.73 2.86 -15.43
N SER A 17 34.22 3.45 -16.52
CA SER A 17 34.72 4.84 -16.52
C SER A 17 33.61 5.86 -16.29
N LEU A 18 32.40 5.58 -16.78
CA LEU A 18 31.21 6.38 -16.51
C LEU A 18 30.77 6.26 -15.06
N TRP A 19 30.74 5.05 -14.51
CA TRP A 19 30.45 4.79 -13.10
C TRP A 19 31.41 5.55 -12.18
N GLU A 20 32.72 5.55 -12.45
CA GLU A 20 33.71 6.28 -11.64
C GLU A 20 33.34 7.77 -11.55
N LYS A 21 32.99 8.41 -12.68
CA LYS A 21 32.58 9.82 -12.73
C LYS A 21 31.27 10.09 -11.99
N LEU A 22 30.29 9.19 -12.11
CA LEU A 22 29.02 9.31 -11.40
C LEU A 22 29.21 9.19 -9.89
N ALA A 23 30.02 8.21 -9.47
CA ALA A 23 30.36 8.01 -8.06
C ALA A 23 31.10 9.23 -7.49
N GLU A 24 32.08 9.79 -8.21
CA GLU A 24 32.76 11.05 -7.81
C GLU A 24 31.76 12.20 -7.62
N LYS A 25 30.78 12.33 -8.52
CA LYS A 25 29.75 13.37 -8.41
C LYS A 25 28.85 13.15 -7.19
N GLU A 26 28.42 11.92 -6.93
CA GLU A 26 27.60 11.57 -5.76
C GLU A 26 28.34 11.79 -4.44
N LEU A 27 29.66 11.61 -4.44
CA LEU A 27 30.55 11.81 -3.31
C LEU A 27 31.00 13.26 -3.11
N SER A 28 30.68 14.18 -4.02
CA SER A 28 31.10 15.60 -3.93
C SER A 28 30.65 16.34 -2.66
N LYS A 29 29.66 15.81 -1.94
CA LYS A 29 29.16 16.33 -0.65
C LYS A 29 29.51 15.42 0.53
N SER A 30 30.34 14.41 0.32
CA SER A 30 30.82 13.43 1.29
C SER A 30 32.31 13.66 1.55
N GLU A 31 32.80 13.27 2.72
CA GLU A 31 34.24 13.23 2.99
C GLU A 31 34.92 12.04 2.27
N LYS A 32 34.13 11.08 1.77
CA LYS A 32 34.59 9.90 1.05
C LYS A 32 34.95 10.22 -0.41
N THR A 33 35.90 9.50 -0.97
CA THR A 33 36.29 9.53 -2.40
C THR A 33 36.07 8.15 -3.04
N VAL A 34 36.05 8.06 -4.38
CA VAL A 34 36.01 6.75 -5.05
C VAL A 34 37.22 5.90 -4.66
N HIS A 35 38.37 6.53 -4.41
CA HIS A 35 39.54 5.84 -3.88
C HIS A 35 39.26 5.27 -2.49
N SER A 36 38.75 6.07 -1.56
CA SER A 36 38.48 5.62 -0.18
C SER A 36 37.44 4.50 -0.13
N LEU A 37 36.38 4.56 -0.94
CA LEU A 37 35.41 3.46 -1.07
C LEU A 37 36.05 2.13 -1.52
N ARG A 38 37.18 2.17 -2.24
CA ARG A 38 37.90 0.98 -2.75
C ARG A 38 39.01 0.49 -1.83
N THR A 39 39.60 1.36 -1.00
CA THR A 39 40.84 1.07 -0.27
C THR A 39 40.68 1.07 1.25
N GLU A 40 39.70 1.78 1.82
CA GLU A 40 39.56 1.90 3.27
C GLU A 40 38.67 0.80 3.88
N ARG A 41 37.90 0.06 3.08
CA ARG A 41 37.09 -1.06 3.54
C ARG A 41 37.88 -2.36 3.57
N VAL A 42 38.61 -2.58 4.66
CA VAL A 42 39.27 -3.85 4.97
C VAL A 42 38.57 -4.47 6.18
N ILE A 43 37.97 -5.65 6.02
CA ILE A 43 37.33 -6.38 7.12
C ILE A 43 38.38 -6.98 8.07
N PRO A 44 38.02 -7.41 9.31
CA PRO A 44 38.98 -7.90 10.30
C PRO A 44 39.94 -8.99 9.80
N GLU A 45 39.52 -9.80 8.83
CA GLU A 45 40.31 -10.84 8.17
C GLU A 45 41.39 -10.29 7.22
N GLY A 46 41.51 -8.97 7.08
CA GLY A 46 42.48 -8.31 6.19
C GLY A 46 42.06 -8.30 4.71
N ILE A 47 40.79 -8.55 4.40
CA ILE A 47 40.27 -8.60 3.03
C ILE A 47 39.70 -7.24 2.65
N ALA A 48 40.19 -6.66 1.56
CA ALA A 48 39.64 -5.43 0.99
C ALA A 48 38.36 -5.72 0.19
N ILE A 49 37.25 -5.06 0.55
CA ILE A 49 35.96 -5.17 -0.13
C ILE A 49 35.81 -4.01 -1.11
N GLN A 50 35.55 -4.33 -2.39
CA GLN A 50 35.27 -3.31 -3.42
C GLN A 50 33.80 -2.87 -3.34
N PRO A 51 33.49 -1.59 -3.60
CA PRO A 51 32.13 -1.07 -3.54
C PRO A 51 31.23 -1.60 -4.65
N VAL A 52 31.83 -2.08 -5.76
CA VAL A 52 31.16 -2.76 -6.88
C VAL A 52 32.11 -3.81 -7.44
N TYR A 53 31.59 -5.02 -7.68
CA TYR A 53 32.31 -6.08 -8.40
C TYR A 53 31.71 -6.26 -9.81
N TYR A 54 32.56 -6.62 -10.76
CA TYR A 54 32.21 -6.89 -12.16
C TYR A 54 33.27 -7.78 -12.83
N ASN A 55 32.89 -8.45 -13.92
CA ASN A 55 33.80 -9.29 -14.68
C ASN A 55 34.80 -8.42 -15.47
N LEU A 56 36.10 -8.61 -15.24
CA LEU A 56 37.16 -7.86 -15.94
C LEU A 56 37.28 -8.20 -17.42
N ASN A 57 36.73 -9.34 -17.85
CA ASN A 57 36.70 -9.77 -19.25
C ASN A 57 35.45 -9.26 -19.99
N ASP A 58 34.47 -8.70 -19.28
CA ASP A 58 33.31 -8.06 -19.90
C ASP A 58 33.71 -6.69 -20.44
N THR A 59 33.48 -6.48 -21.73
CA THR A 59 33.83 -5.23 -22.42
C THR A 59 32.81 -4.12 -22.17
N ASN A 60 31.62 -4.45 -21.66
CA ASN A 60 30.57 -3.48 -21.36
C ASN A 60 29.70 -3.90 -20.15
N PRO A 61 30.29 -4.07 -18.95
CA PRO A 61 29.55 -4.55 -17.79
C PRO A 61 28.46 -3.56 -17.36
N ALA A 62 27.33 -4.11 -16.92
CA ALA A 62 26.30 -3.33 -16.26
C ALA A 62 26.85 -2.73 -14.96
N MET A 63 26.54 -1.45 -14.72
CA MET A 63 27.00 -0.69 -13.56
C MET A 63 25.84 0.01 -12.87
N PRO A 64 25.85 0.11 -11.53
CA PRO A 64 24.86 0.90 -10.80
C PRO A 64 24.95 2.37 -11.23
N GLY A 65 23.81 3.06 -11.28
CA GLY A 65 23.73 4.45 -11.76
C GLY A 65 23.87 4.64 -13.28
N VAL A 66 24.08 3.56 -14.05
CA VAL A 66 24.16 3.60 -15.52
C VAL A 66 22.95 2.88 -16.13
N LYS A 67 22.33 3.49 -17.15
CA LYS A 67 21.17 2.91 -17.88
C LYS A 67 21.50 1.50 -18.38
N PRO A 68 20.61 0.49 -18.24
CA PRO A 68 19.19 0.57 -17.84
C PRO A 68 18.91 0.50 -16.32
N TYR A 69 19.92 0.75 -15.48
CA TYR A 69 19.79 0.87 -14.02
C TYR A 69 19.42 -0.41 -13.27
N ASP A 70 19.55 -1.59 -13.91
CA ASP A 70 19.28 -2.90 -13.30
C ASP A 70 19.98 -3.06 -11.94
N ARG A 71 21.23 -2.61 -11.85
CA ARG A 71 22.08 -2.69 -10.65
C ARG A 71 21.82 -1.58 -9.62
N GLY A 72 20.86 -0.70 -9.87
CA GLY A 72 20.46 0.38 -8.97
C GLY A 72 20.48 1.76 -9.63
N PRO A 73 19.67 2.71 -9.13
CA PRO A 73 19.53 4.04 -9.74
C PRO A 73 20.69 5.00 -9.45
N TYR A 74 21.55 4.70 -8.47
CA TYR A 74 22.69 5.52 -8.06
C TYR A 74 23.99 4.74 -8.16
N ALA A 75 25.10 5.41 -8.46
CA ALA A 75 26.38 4.76 -8.69
C ALA A 75 26.99 4.16 -7.40
N THR A 76 26.85 4.84 -6.27
CA THR A 76 27.40 4.40 -4.98
C THR A 76 26.43 3.54 -4.18
N MET A 77 25.13 3.58 -4.49
CA MET A 77 24.07 2.93 -3.70
C MET A 77 24.34 3.10 -2.18
N TYR A 78 24.34 2.01 -1.42
CA TYR A 78 24.48 2.04 0.04
C TYR A 78 25.91 2.19 0.54
N THR A 79 26.91 2.12 -0.35
CA THR A 79 28.33 2.24 0.05
C THR A 79 28.68 3.64 0.54
N ASN A 80 27.94 4.65 0.04
CA ASN A 80 28.02 6.02 0.54
C ASN A 80 26.99 6.26 1.67
N ARG A 81 25.69 6.05 1.38
CA ARG A 81 24.58 6.30 2.30
C ARG A 81 23.55 5.16 2.19
N PRO A 82 23.13 4.53 3.30
CA PRO A 82 22.13 3.47 3.27
C PRO A 82 20.74 3.98 2.86
N TRP A 83 19.79 3.07 2.64
CA TRP A 83 18.39 3.42 2.40
C TRP A 83 17.80 4.18 3.59
N THR A 84 16.73 4.93 3.34
CA THR A 84 16.03 5.64 4.44
C THR A 84 15.11 4.67 5.17
N ILE A 85 15.31 4.52 6.49
CA ILE A 85 14.35 3.83 7.35
C ILE A 85 13.09 4.70 7.42
N ARG A 86 11.98 4.21 6.86
CA ARG A 86 10.68 4.90 6.85
C ARG A 86 9.63 3.97 7.43
N GLN A 87 9.56 3.92 8.75
CA GLN A 87 8.46 3.25 9.43
C GLN A 87 7.18 4.04 9.19
N TYR A 88 6.17 3.32 8.75
CA TYR A 88 4.81 3.82 8.65
C TYR A 88 4.20 3.67 10.03
N ALA A 89 4.00 4.80 10.70
CA ALA A 89 3.50 4.81 12.06
C ALA A 89 2.42 5.88 12.17
N GLY A 90 1.25 5.45 12.61
CA GLY A 90 0.14 6.31 12.96
C GLY A 90 -0.57 5.71 14.15
N PHE A 91 -0.92 6.57 15.10
CA PHE A 91 -1.83 6.23 16.19
C PHE A 91 -3.22 6.77 15.84
N SER A 92 -4.22 6.34 16.60
CA SER A 92 -5.61 6.75 16.42
C SER A 92 -5.84 8.26 16.53
N THR A 93 -5.00 8.97 17.28
CA THR A 93 -5.15 10.41 17.52
C THR A 93 -3.96 11.23 17.03
N ALA A 94 -4.22 12.51 16.73
CA ALA A 94 -3.20 13.45 16.28
C ALA A 94 -2.16 13.71 17.38
N GLU A 95 -2.59 13.78 18.65
CA GLU A 95 -1.70 13.97 19.80
C GLU A 95 -0.73 12.80 20.01
N GLU A 96 -1.21 11.55 19.93
CA GLU A 96 -0.36 10.37 20.10
C GLU A 96 0.62 10.23 18.94
N SER A 97 0.14 10.47 17.72
CA SER A 97 0.97 10.50 16.51
C SER A 97 2.04 11.58 16.61
N ASN A 98 1.69 12.81 17.03
CA ASN A 98 2.65 13.88 17.25
C ASN A 98 3.72 13.51 18.28
N LYS A 99 3.32 12.99 19.45
CA LYS A 99 4.24 12.54 20.50
C LYS A 99 5.24 11.52 19.96
N PHE A 100 4.76 10.56 19.18
CA PHE A 100 5.59 9.54 18.55
C PHE A 100 6.55 10.14 17.50
N TYR A 101 6.06 11.04 16.65
CA TYR A 101 6.89 11.71 15.65
C TYR A 101 8.00 12.54 16.30
N ARG A 102 7.71 13.29 17.36
CA ARG A 102 8.72 14.07 18.09
C ARG A 102 9.79 13.18 18.71
N ALA A 103 9.41 12.05 19.31
CA ALA A 103 10.35 11.08 19.86
C ALA A 103 11.28 10.51 18.78
N ASN A 104 10.73 10.19 17.61
CA ASN A 104 11.51 9.66 16.49
C ASN A 104 12.44 10.69 15.85
N VAL A 105 11.97 11.94 15.65
CA VAL A 105 12.81 13.03 15.14
C VAL A 105 13.97 13.29 16.10
N ALA A 106 13.72 13.29 17.43
CA ALA A 106 14.77 13.41 18.44
C ALA A 106 15.76 12.24 18.41
N ALA A 107 15.31 11.05 18.02
CA ALA A 107 16.14 9.86 17.81
C ALA A 107 16.85 9.81 16.44
N GLY A 108 16.80 10.90 15.66
CA GLY A 108 17.50 11.02 14.37
C GLY A 108 16.70 10.59 13.14
N GLN A 109 15.41 10.27 13.28
CA GLN A 109 14.56 9.96 12.12
C GLN A 109 14.39 11.20 11.23
N GLN A 110 14.81 11.09 9.96
CA GLN A 110 14.86 12.21 9.01
C GLN A 110 13.61 12.36 8.13
N GLY A 111 12.62 11.47 8.28
CA GLY A 111 11.37 11.53 7.54
C GLY A 111 10.23 10.88 8.29
N LEU A 112 9.05 11.48 8.20
CA LEU A 112 7.83 11.00 8.85
C LEU A 112 6.92 10.35 7.82
N SER A 113 6.03 9.49 8.30
CA SER A 113 4.95 8.94 7.49
C SER A 113 3.64 9.00 8.27
N VAL A 114 2.57 9.44 7.61
CA VAL A 114 1.25 9.59 8.20
C VAL A 114 0.29 8.55 7.64
N ALA A 115 -0.40 7.86 8.55
CA ALA A 115 -1.50 6.95 8.28
C ALA A 115 -2.81 7.60 8.69
N PHE A 116 -3.82 7.58 7.82
CA PHE A 116 -5.12 8.20 8.06
C PHE A 116 -6.17 7.13 8.30
N ASP A 117 -7.22 7.46 9.05
CA ASP A 117 -8.37 6.58 9.17
C ASP A 117 -9.17 6.48 7.85
N LEU A 118 -10.02 5.46 7.75
CA LEU A 118 -10.84 5.22 6.56
C LEU A 118 -11.83 6.36 6.25
N PRO A 119 -12.43 7.04 7.25
CA PRO A 119 -13.27 8.23 7.03
C PRO A 119 -12.51 9.35 6.32
N THR A 120 -11.32 9.71 6.82
CA THR A 120 -10.43 10.69 6.20
C THR A 120 -10.11 10.26 4.77
N HIS A 121 -9.73 8.98 4.56
CA HIS A 121 -9.43 8.44 3.23
C HIS A 121 -10.56 8.64 2.22
N ARG A 122 -11.81 8.50 2.66
CA ARG A 122 -13.01 8.53 1.80
C ARG A 122 -13.77 9.85 1.83
N GLY A 123 -13.15 10.91 2.38
CA GLY A 123 -13.72 12.26 2.31
C GLY A 123 -14.90 12.47 3.24
N TYR A 124 -14.88 11.86 4.43
CA TYR A 124 -15.92 12.03 5.44
C TYR A 124 -15.36 12.68 6.69
N ASP A 125 -16.14 13.61 7.26
CA ASP A 125 -15.94 14.09 8.62
C ASP A 125 -16.36 13.02 9.64
N SER A 126 -15.75 13.06 10.82
CA SER A 126 -15.97 12.13 11.93
C SER A 126 -17.41 12.11 12.49
N ASP A 127 -18.20 13.14 12.21
CA ASP A 127 -19.62 13.23 12.59
C ASP A 127 -20.56 12.50 11.61
N HIS A 128 -20.06 12.06 10.44
CA HIS A 128 -20.88 11.48 9.39
C HIS A 128 -21.48 10.10 9.79
N PRO A 129 -22.77 9.83 9.52
CA PRO A 129 -23.43 8.61 10.00
C PRO A 129 -22.91 7.31 9.38
N ARG A 130 -22.26 7.37 8.21
CA ARG A 130 -21.68 6.16 7.55
C ARG A 130 -20.32 5.73 8.11
N VAL A 131 -19.75 6.47 9.07
CA VAL A 131 -18.37 6.23 9.54
C VAL A 131 -18.25 5.97 11.04
N VAL A 132 -19.37 5.77 11.73
CA VAL A 132 -19.42 5.65 13.20
C VAL A 132 -18.46 4.60 13.76
N GLY A 133 -18.25 3.48 13.05
CA GLY A 133 -17.35 2.41 13.49
C GLY A 133 -15.90 2.55 13.01
N ASP A 134 -15.57 3.58 12.23
CA ASP A 134 -14.31 3.67 11.48
C ASP A 134 -13.38 4.80 11.95
N VAL A 135 -13.91 5.79 12.70
CA VAL A 135 -13.14 6.95 13.19
C VAL A 135 -11.98 6.54 14.08
N GLY A 136 -10.75 6.90 13.69
CA GLY A 136 -9.53 6.66 14.46
C GLY A 136 -9.07 5.19 14.51
N MET A 137 -9.69 4.28 13.75
CA MET A 137 -9.38 2.84 13.82
C MET A 137 -8.12 2.49 13.04
N ALA A 138 -8.01 2.94 11.79
CA ALA A 138 -6.91 2.59 10.88
C ALA A 138 -5.74 3.58 10.90
N GLY A 139 -5.91 4.74 11.54
CA GLY A 139 -4.93 5.82 11.56
C GLY A 139 -5.51 7.07 12.20
N VAL A 140 -4.84 8.20 11.99
CA VAL A 140 -5.29 9.48 12.56
C VAL A 140 -6.53 10.00 11.84
N SER A 141 -7.51 10.50 12.59
CA SER A 141 -8.65 11.24 12.07
C SER A 141 -8.27 12.68 11.76
N ILE A 142 -8.52 13.14 10.53
CA ILE A 142 -8.32 14.53 10.11
C ILE A 142 -9.63 15.05 9.53
N ASP A 143 -10.31 15.93 10.25
CA ASP A 143 -11.52 16.59 9.76
C ASP A 143 -11.22 18.02 9.27
N SER A 144 -10.15 18.64 9.77
CA SER A 144 -9.80 20.03 9.45
C SER A 144 -8.30 20.31 9.54
N VAL A 145 -7.91 21.52 9.14
CA VAL A 145 -6.55 22.03 9.34
C VAL A 145 -6.13 22.04 10.82
N GLU A 146 -7.07 22.15 11.76
CA GLU A 146 -6.75 22.17 13.19
C GLU A 146 -6.22 20.81 13.67
N ASP A 147 -6.70 19.69 13.13
CA ASP A 147 -6.16 18.36 13.43
C ASP A 147 -4.74 18.20 12.84
N MET A 148 -4.52 18.72 11.62
CA MET A 148 -3.20 18.71 10.97
C MET A 148 -2.17 19.56 11.73
N LYS A 149 -2.61 20.68 12.34
CA LYS A 149 -1.78 21.52 13.19
C LYS A 149 -1.37 20.80 14.47
N ILE A 150 -2.28 20.08 15.11
CA ILE A 150 -1.97 19.24 16.27
C ILE A 150 -0.96 18.14 15.87
N LEU A 151 -1.21 17.47 14.74
CA LEU A 151 -0.36 16.39 14.25
C LEU A 151 1.10 16.83 14.08
N PHE A 152 1.33 18.06 13.60
CA PHE A 152 2.67 18.60 13.35
C PHE A 152 3.14 19.65 14.34
N ASP A 153 2.48 19.79 15.50
CA ASP A 153 2.90 20.75 16.51
C ASP A 153 4.35 20.50 16.97
N GLY A 154 5.19 21.54 16.89
CA GLY A 154 6.62 21.47 17.20
C GLY A 154 7.47 20.66 16.21
N ILE A 155 6.95 20.28 15.04
CA ILE A 155 7.69 19.58 13.98
C ILE A 155 7.97 20.57 12.83
N PRO A 156 9.24 20.86 12.50
CA PRO A 156 9.58 21.83 11.46
C PRO A 156 9.36 21.25 10.05
N LEU A 157 8.20 21.55 9.44
CA LEU A 157 7.80 21.01 8.14
C LEU A 157 8.67 21.49 6.96
N ASP A 158 9.42 22.57 7.14
CA ASP A 158 10.39 23.06 6.15
C ASP A 158 11.72 22.26 6.13
N GLN A 159 11.94 21.42 7.15
CA GLN A 159 13.15 20.63 7.34
C GLN A 159 12.92 19.13 7.25
N ILE A 160 11.74 18.66 7.70
CA ILE A 160 11.40 17.23 7.74
C ILE A 160 10.68 16.80 6.47
N SER A 161 11.06 15.63 5.94
CA SER A 161 10.36 15.02 4.80
C SER A 161 9.12 14.25 5.28
N VAL A 162 7.92 14.68 4.89
CA VAL A 162 6.66 14.02 5.29
C VAL A 162 6.08 13.19 4.15
N SER A 163 5.85 11.91 4.39
CA SER A 163 5.13 11.01 3.49
C SER A 163 3.68 10.87 3.95
N MET A 164 2.73 11.10 3.07
CA MET A 164 1.30 10.96 3.34
C MET A 164 0.70 9.92 2.39
N THR A 165 0.18 8.83 2.93
CA THR A 165 -0.53 7.82 2.14
C THR A 165 -2.00 8.20 2.04
N MET A 166 -2.31 9.09 1.11
CA MET A 166 -3.67 9.53 0.85
C MET A 166 -3.91 9.52 -0.67
N ASN A 167 -5.12 9.12 -1.07
CA ASN A 167 -5.52 8.97 -2.48
C ASN A 167 -6.92 9.54 -2.73
N GLY A 168 -7.97 9.01 -2.08
CA GLY A 168 -9.34 9.50 -2.27
C GLY A 168 -9.51 10.96 -1.90
N ALA A 169 -9.34 11.30 -0.62
CA ALA A 169 -9.41 12.68 -0.11
C ALA A 169 -8.07 13.43 -0.22
N VAL A 170 -7.34 13.23 -1.31
CA VAL A 170 -5.99 13.79 -1.49
C VAL A 170 -5.96 15.32 -1.52
N LEU A 171 -6.95 15.96 -2.16
CA LEU A 171 -7.05 17.42 -2.22
C LEU A 171 -7.19 18.07 -0.84
N PRO A 172 -8.22 17.77 -0.04
CA PRO A 172 -8.36 18.39 1.28
C PRO A 172 -7.20 18.06 2.22
N THR A 173 -6.71 16.82 2.20
CA THR A 173 -5.59 16.40 3.07
C THR A 173 -4.30 17.15 2.75
N MET A 174 -3.95 17.25 1.46
CA MET A 174 -2.77 17.99 1.01
C MET A 174 -2.93 19.49 1.28
N ALA A 175 -4.14 20.03 1.15
CA ALA A 175 -4.43 21.43 1.42
C ALA A 175 -4.23 21.78 2.89
N MET A 176 -4.72 20.92 3.79
CA MET A 176 -4.54 21.06 5.24
C MET A 176 -3.06 20.95 5.63
N TYR A 177 -2.31 20.03 5.01
CA TYR A 177 -0.86 19.94 5.22
C TYR A 177 -0.13 21.22 4.81
N VAL A 178 -0.43 21.75 3.63
CA VAL A 178 0.14 23.01 3.13
C VAL A 178 -0.23 24.18 4.03
N GLN A 179 -1.49 24.28 4.46
CA GLN A 179 -1.94 25.37 5.32
C GLN A 179 -1.32 25.29 6.73
N ALA A 180 -1.18 24.09 7.30
CA ALA A 180 -0.47 23.91 8.57
C ALA A 180 1.00 24.40 8.47
N ALA A 181 1.67 24.11 7.36
CA ALA A 181 3.04 24.60 7.12
C ALA A 181 3.11 26.12 6.93
N ARG A 182 2.11 26.74 6.28
CA ARG A 182 2.00 28.20 6.14
C ARG A 182 1.87 28.87 7.51
N GLU A 183 0.97 28.38 8.36
CA GLU A 183 0.77 28.92 9.71
C GLU A 183 2.02 28.75 10.59
N GLN A 184 2.74 27.62 10.49
CA GLN A 184 4.04 27.47 11.17
C GLN A 184 5.05 28.53 10.71
N GLN A 185 5.14 28.80 9.40
CA GLN A 185 6.07 29.82 8.88
C GLN A 185 5.69 31.23 9.34
N GLU A 186 4.40 31.56 9.43
CA GLU A 186 3.89 32.83 9.93
C GLU A 186 4.28 33.06 11.39
N VAL A 187 4.08 32.06 12.26
CA VAL A 187 4.48 32.11 13.68
C VAL A 187 6.00 32.36 13.81
N ILE A 188 6.82 31.63 13.04
CA ILE A 188 8.29 31.82 13.05
C ILE A 188 8.67 33.24 12.59
N ARG A 189 7.97 33.79 11.59
CA ARG A 189 8.19 35.17 11.12
C ARG A 189 7.84 36.19 12.19
N GLU A 190 6.73 36.01 12.90
CA GLU A 190 6.32 36.90 13.99
C GLU A 190 7.29 36.84 15.18
N GLU A 191 7.69 35.65 15.64
CA GLU A 191 8.69 35.47 16.70
C GLU A 191 10.05 36.07 16.34
N SER A 192 10.46 35.97 15.06
CA SER A 192 11.70 36.54 14.56
C SER A 192 11.68 38.07 14.57
N LYS A 193 10.53 38.70 14.24
CA LYS A 193 10.34 40.16 14.30
C LYS A 193 10.46 40.72 15.72
N PHE A 194 10.14 39.92 16.74
CA PHE A 194 10.23 40.32 18.15
C PHE A 194 11.63 40.16 18.75
N ARG A 195 12.48 39.28 18.20
CA ARG A 195 13.78 38.95 18.80
C ARG A 195 14.94 39.79 18.30
N GLU A 196 14.95 40.23 17.05
CA GLU A 196 15.91 41.21 16.53
C GLU A 196 15.25 42.00 15.39
N GLY A 197 15.48 43.32 15.33
CA GLY A 197 14.96 44.21 14.28
C GLY A 197 15.59 43.99 12.90
N GLY A 198 15.58 42.74 12.41
CA GLY A 198 16.16 42.30 11.15
C GLY A 198 15.11 42.03 10.09
N GLY A 199 15.05 42.92 9.09
CA GLY A 199 14.26 42.77 7.88
C GLY A 199 14.78 41.69 6.93
N GLY A 200 13.90 41.28 6.01
CA GLY A 200 14.22 40.45 4.86
C GLY A 200 12.98 39.73 4.32
N ASP A 201 12.31 40.34 3.35
CA ASP A 201 11.22 39.74 2.54
C ASP A 201 11.72 38.62 1.58
N ASP A 202 12.99 38.21 1.69
CA ASP A 202 13.67 37.27 0.80
C ASP A 202 13.64 35.79 1.26
N LYS A 203 12.85 35.43 2.30
CA LYS A 203 12.70 34.01 2.64
C LYS A 203 11.87 33.30 1.57
N PRO A 204 12.38 32.21 0.95
CA PRO A 204 11.62 31.46 -0.05
C PRO A 204 10.28 30.98 0.52
N SER A 205 9.25 30.96 -0.33
CA SER A 205 7.91 30.45 0.02
C SER A 205 8.02 29.09 0.70
N VAL A 206 7.29 28.85 1.80
CA VAL A 206 7.27 27.56 2.51
C VAL A 206 7.03 26.40 1.54
N LEU A 207 6.22 26.61 0.51
CA LEU A 207 5.91 25.61 -0.53
C LEU A 207 7.18 25.06 -1.21
N SER A 208 8.15 25.93 -1.47
CA SER A 208 9.43 25.55 -2.11
C SER A 208 10.41 24.84 -1.15
N ALA A 209 10.15 24.94 0.16
CA ALA A 209 10.92 24.27 1.20
C ALA A 209 10.38 22.87 1.49
N LEU A 210 9.06 22.66 1.39
CA LEU A 210 8.38 21.40 1.69
C LEU A 210 9.00 20.23 0.92
N ARG A 211 9.35 19.18 1.67
CA ARG A 211 9.86 17.90 1.15
C ARG A 211 8.91 16.81 1.59
N GLY A 212 8.65 15.86 0.72
CA GLY A 212 7.69 14.82 1.06
C GLY A 212 7.19 14.08 -0.15
N THR A 213 6.23 13.20 0.13
CA THR A 213 5.53 12.41 -0.86
C THR A 213 4.06 12.36 -0.49
N ILE A 214 3.17 12.59 -1.44
CA ILE A 214 1.77 12.20 -1.33
C ILE A 214 1.58 10.96 -2.22
N GLN A 215 0.85 9.95 -1.76
CA GLN A 215 0.67 8.73 -2.54
C GLN A 215 -0.06 9.01 -3.85
N ASN A 216 -1.23 9.66 -3.79
CA ASN A 216 -1.96 10.21 -4.94
C ASN A 216 -2.04 9.24 -6.14
N ASP A 217 -2.20 7.96 -5.84
CA ASP A 217 -2.28 6.90 -6.83
C ASP A 217 -3.70 6.34 -6.80
N ILE A 218 -4.57 6.90 -7.65
CA ILE A 218 -5.99 6.54 -7.66
C ILE A 218 -6.27 5.29 -8.49
N LEU A 219 -5.46 4.96 -9.50
CA LEU A 219 -5.67 3.80 -10.37
C LEU A 219 -5.69 2.49 -9.55
N LYS A 220 -4.72 2.32 -8.64
CA LYS A 220 -4.71 1.18 -7.71
C LYS A 220 -5.82 1.18 -6.67
N GLU A 221 -6.48 2.31 -6.40
CA GLU A 221 -7.69 2.33 -5.55
C GLU A 221 -8.83 1.57 -6.21
N PHE A 222 -9.04 1.77 -7.52
CA PHE A 222 -10.09 1.09 -8.27
C PHE A 222 -9.80 -0.40 -8.47
N MET A 223 -8.53 -0.79 -8.49
CA MET A 223 -8.13 -2.19 -8.59
C MET A 223 -8.31 -2.94 -7.27
N VAL A 224 -7.75 -2.42 -6.16
CA VAL A 224 -7.49 -3.25 -4.97
C VAL A 224 -7.70 -2.58 -3.62
N ARG A 225 -7.45 -1.28 -3.47
CA ARG A 225 -7.44 -0.64 -2.14
C ARG A 225 -8.77 0.00 -1.73
N ASN A 226 -9.64 0.28 -2.69
CA ASN A 226 -11.03 0.67 -2.47
C ASN A 226 -11.23 1.94 -1.58
N THR A 227 -10.30 2.90 -1.59
CA THR A 227 -10.50 4.20 -0.93
C THR A 227 -10.74 5.35 -1.91
N TYR A 228 -11.20 5.03 -3.13
CA TYR A 228 -11.69 6.03 -4.08
C TYR A 228 -12.95 6.75 -3.55
N ILE A 229 -13.17 7.95 -4.10
CA ILE A 229 -14.36 8.76 -3.88
C ILE A 229 -15.09 8.96 -5.20
N TYR A 230 -14.45 9.66 -6.14
CA TYR A 230 -15.03 10.04 -7.44
C TYR A 230 -14.77 8.98 -8.52
N PRO A 231 -15.46 9.03 -9.67
CA PRO A 231 -15.20 8.11 -10.76
C PRO A 231 -13.78 8.26 -11.36
N PRO A 232 -13.28 7.25 -12.10
CA PRO A 232 -11.89 7.22 -12.57
C PRO A 232 -11.49 8.43 -13.43
N LYS A 233 -12.39 8.90 -14.30
CA LYS A 233 -12.11 9.99 -15.22
C LYS A 233 -11.83 11.29 -14.47
N GLU A 234 -12.72 11.71 -13.59
CA GLU A 234 -12.62 12.95 -12.82
C GLU A 234 -11.44 12.89 -11.84
N SER A 235 -11.21 11.72 -11.25
CA SER A 235 -10.07 11.49 -10.36
C SER A 235 -8.72 11.67 -11.09
N MET A 236 -8.59 11.17 -12.32
CA MET A 236 -7.35 11.30 -13.10
C MET A 236 -7.22 12.68 -13.76
N ASP A 237 -8.23 13.08 -14.54
CA ASP A 237 -8.19 14.27 -15.40
C ASP A 237 -8.27 15.59 -14.63
N ARG A 238 -8.85 15.58 -13.41
CA ARG A 238 -9.01 16.79 -12.59
C ARG A 238 -8.19 16.69 -11.31
N VAL A 239 -8.46 15.70 -10.45
CA VAL A 239 -7.83 15.64 -9.12
C VAL A 239 -6.32 15.44 -9.21
N VAL A 240 -5.87 14.34 -9.84
CA VAL A 240 -4.44 14.02 -9.97
C VAL A 240 -3.72 15.07 -10.83
N ALA A 241 -4.30 15.45 -11.97
CA ALA A 241 -3.71 16.44 -12.87
C ALA A 241 -3.52 17.82 -12.20
N ASP A 242 -4.51 18.33 -11.48
CA ASP A 242 -4.41 19.63 -10.81
C ASP A 242 -3.38 19.62 -9.67
N ILE A 243 -3.24 18.52 -8.93
CA ILE A 243 -2.20 18.36 -7.91
C ILE A 243 -0.81 18.37 -8.54
N ILE A 244 -0.61 17.60 -9.62
CA ILE A 244 0.67 17.52 -10.32
C ILE A 244 1.07 18.91 -10.82
N GLY A 245 0.17 19.61 -11.51
CA GLY A 245 0.49 20.91 -12.07
C GLY A 245 0.67 22.00 -11.02
N PHE A 246 -0.10 22.00 -9.92
CA PHE A 246 0.15 22.89 -8.79
C PHE A 246 1.54 22.66 -8.19
N CYS A 247 1.91 21.41 -7.94
CA CYS A 247 3.19 21.06 -7.32
C CYS A 247 4.38 21.33 -8.25
N ALA A 248 4.25 21.11 -9.56
CA ALA A 248 5.29 21.39 -10.54
C ALA A 248 5.72 22.88 -10.50
N SER A 249 4.74 23.79 -10.33
CA SER A 249 4.99 25.23 -10.23
C SER A 249 5.45 25.68 -8.83
N ASN A 250 4.89 25.10 -7.76
CA ASN A 250 4.98 25.68 -6.41
C ASN A 250 5.81 24.84 -5.42
N MET A 251 5.93 23.53 -5.64
CA MET A 251 6.50 22.55 -4.68
C MET A 251 7.57 21.64 -5.34
N PRO A 252 8.66 22.20 -5.88
CA PRO A 252 9.63 21.48 -6.72
C PRO A 252 10.41 20.36 -6.02
N LYS A 253 10.31 20.25 -4.68
CA LYS A 253 10.96 19.22 -3.86
C LYS A 253 9.98 18.15 -3.36
N PHE A 254 8.70 18.26 -3.70
CA PHE A 254 7.67 17.34 -3.27
C PHE A 254 7.41 16.29 -4.36
N ASN A 255 7.25 15.03 -3.95
CA ASN A 255 6.92 13.95 -4.86
C ASN A 255 5.40 13.84 -4.96
N THR A 256 4.88 14.00 -6.17
CA THR A 256 3.44 14.24 -6.41
C THR A 256 2.62 12.97 -6.57
N VAL A 257 3.28 11.85 -6.84
CA VAL A 257 2.69 10.52 -6.98
C VAL A 257 3.70 9.48 -6.49
N SER A 258 3.21 8.53 -5.69
CA SER A 258 3.91 7.29 -5.35
C SER A 258 3.18 6.11 -6.00
N ILE A 259 3.67 5.67 -7.15
CA ILE A 259 3.08 4.64 -8.01
C ILE A 259 3.26 3.27 -7.34
N SER A 260 2.16 2.62 -6.96
CA SER A 260 2.12 1.66 -5.87
C SER A 260 1.68 0.25 -6.28
N GLY A 261 2.64 -0.68 -6.36
CA GLY A 261 2.42 -2.11 -6.49
C GLY A 261 2.12 -2.85 -5.17
N TYR A 262 2.57 -2.32 -4.02
CA TYR A 262 2.39 -2.96 -2.70
C TYR A 262 0.96 -3.49 -2.48
N HIS A 263 -0.03 -2.62 -2.62
CA HIS A 263 -1.43 -2.96 -2.39
C HIS A 263 -1.96 -4.03 -3.36
N MET A 264 -1.41 -4.10 -4.58
CA MET A 264 -1.78 -5.14 -5.55
C MET A 264 -1.27 -6.50 -5.08
N GLN A 265 -0.03 -6.55 -4.58
CA GLN A 265 0.52 -7.78 -3.98
C GLN A 265 -0.27 -8.21 -2.75
N GLU A 266 -0.64 -7.28 -1.86
CA GLU A 266 -1.46 -7.58 -0.67
C GLU A 266 -2.85 -8.12 -1.05
N ALA A 267 -3.44 -7.63 -2.14
CA ALA A 267 -4.69 -8.15 -2.69
C ALA A 267 -4.54 -9.50 -3.42
N GLY A 268 -3.31 -9.95 -3.67
CA GLY A 268 -2.98 -11.27 -4.19
C GLY A 268 -2.41 -11.29 -5.60
N ALA A 269 -1.97 -10.16 -6.14
CA ALA A 269 -1.19 -10.11 -7.37
C ALA A 269 0.13 -10.86 -7.17
N ASP A 270 0.52 -11.68 -8.15
CA ASP A 270 1.88 -12.21 -8.20
C ASP A 270 2.87 -11.12 -8.65
N ALA A 271 4.18 -11.44 -8.59
CA ALA A 271 5.23 -10.47 -8.90
C ALA A 271 5.17 -9.93 -10.34
N ALA A 272 4.64 -10.69 -11.30
CA ALA A 272 4.53 -10.25 -12.69
C ALA A 272 3.36 -9.27 -12.85
N LEU A 273 2.20 -9.58 -12.24
CA LEU A 273 1.04 -8.68 -12.20
C LEU A 273 1.37 -7.37 -11.48
N GLU A 274 1.97 -7.45 -10.28
CA GLU A 274 2.42 -6.27 -9.54
C GLU A 274 3.36 -5.40 -10.39
N LEU A 275 4.38 -6.00 -11.00
CA LEU A 275 5.34 -5.29 -11.82
C LEU A 275 4.69 -4.66 -13.05
N GLY A 276 3.94 -5.45 -13.81
CA GLY A 276 3.30 -5.01 -15.06
C GLY A 276 2.31 -3.87 -14.84
N PHE A 277 1.37 -4.04 -13.90
CA PHE A 277 0.36 -3.02 -13.60
C PHE A 277 0.96 -1.75 -12.99
N THR A 278 1.95 -1.87 -12.09
CA THR A 278 2.59 -0.67 -11.50
C THR A 278 3.32 0.16 -12.56
N ILE A 279 4.02 -0.50 -13.50
CA ILE A 279 4.68 0.22 -14.60
C ILE A 279 3.64 0.85 -15.54
N ALA A 280 2.56 0.14 -15.85
CA ALA A 280 1.48 0.66 -16.68
C ALA A 280 0.77 1.86 -16.05
N ASP A 281 0.46 1.81 -14.75
CA ASP A 281 -0.05 2.96 -13.97
C ASP A 281 0.90 4.17 -14.11
N GLY A 282 2.21 3.94 -13.96
CA GLY A 282 3.22 4.99 -14.10
C GLY A 282 3.24 5.66 -15.47
N LEU A 283 3.06 4.89 -16.56
CA LEU A 283 2.95 5.44 -17.92
C LEU A 283 1.68 6.29 -18.07
N GLU A 284 0.57 5.83 -17.51
CA GLU A 284 -0.71 6.55 -17.52
C GLU A 284 -0.63 7.88 -16.74
N TYR A 285 0.08 7.91 -15.61
CA TYR A 285 0.35 9.15 -14.87
C TYR A 285 1.24 10.14 -15.64
N ILE A 286 2.20 9.66 -16.43
CA ILE A 286 2.97 10.56 -17.33
C ILE A 286 2.05 11.12 -18.42
N ARG A 287 1.23 10.28 -19.06
CA ARG A 287 0.24 10.74 -20.06
C ARG A 287 -0.69 11.80 -19.48
N THR A 288 -1.21 11.57 -18.29
CA THR A 288 -2.08 12.53 -17.59
C THR A 288 -1.37 13.87 -17.38
N ALA A 289 -0.13 13.86 -16.90
CA ALA A 289 0.64 15.09 -16.71
C ALA A 289 0.92 15.84 -18.03
N VAL A 290 1.23 15.11 -19.11
CA VAL A 290 1.54 15.71 -20.42
C VAL A 290 0.28 16.23 -21.11
N GLU A 291 -0.77 15.41 -21.19
CA GLU A 291 -1.97 15.66 -21.98
C GLU A 291 -3.00 16.54 -21.25
N ARG A 292 -3.09 16.44 -19.92
CA ARG A 292 -4.06 17.19 -19.10
C ARG A 292 -3.43 18.37 -18.40
N ALA A 293 -2.25 18.20 -17.79
CA ALA A 293 -1.56 19.29 -17.10
C ALA A 293 -0.67 20.15 -18.00
N GLY A 294 -0.42 19.72 -19.25
CA GLY A 294 0.40 20.47 -20.21
C GLY A 294 1.88 20.56 -19.80
N LEU A 295 2.35 19.64 -18.96
CA LEU A 295 3.72 19.58 -18.48
C LEU A 295 4.60 18.76 -19.42
N LYS A 296 5.92 18.96 -19.35
CA LYS A 296 6.87 18.05 -20.01
C LYS A 296 7.14 16.86 -19.11
N VAL A 297 7.51 15.72 -19.70
CA VAL A 297 7.94 14.53 -18.95
C VAL A 297 9.03 14.84 -17.92
N ASP A 298 9.97 15.72 -18.29
CA ASP A 298 11.09 16.13 -17.41
C ASP A 298 10.65 17.03 -16.24
N ASP A 299 9.46 17.62 -16.28
CA ASP A 299 8.91 18.42 -15.18
C ASP A 299 8.35 17.52 -14.06
N VAL A 300 7.96 16.26 -14.39
CA VAL A 300 7.22 15.38 -13.48
C VAL A 300 7.91 14.06 -13.16
N ALA A 301 8.51 13.37 -14.13
CA ALA A 301 9.11 12.05 -13.92
C ALA A 301 10.23 12.05 -12.85
N PRO A 302 11.07 13.10 -12.71
CA PRO A 302 12.02 13.22 -11.60
C PRO A 302 11.37 13.36 -10.20
N ARG A 303 10.05 13.60 -10.13
CA ARG A 303 9.25 13.71 -8.89
C ARG A 303 8.35 12.51 -8.63
N TYR A 304 8.25 11.55 -9.54
CA TYR A 304 7.55 10.30 -9.27
C TYR A 304 8.44 9.38 -8.43
N SER A 305 7.80 8.65 -7.52
CA SER A 305 8.40 7.53 -6.81
C SER A 305 7.53 6.30 -6.98
N PHE A 306 8.09 5.13 -6.68
CA PHE A 306 7.40 3.85 -6.72
C PHE A 306 7.27 3.28 -5.32
N PHE A 307 6.34 2.33 -5.17
CA PHE A 307 6.12 1.64 -3.92
C PHE A 307 5.78 0.17 -4.16
N PHE A 308 6.74 -0.72 -3.94
CA PHE A 308 6.56 -2.17 -4.11
C PHE A 308 6.38 -2.89 -2.77
N GLY A 309 5.59 -3.96 -2.79
CA GLY A 309 5.59 -4.92 -1.69
C GLY A 309 6.74 -5.90 -1.81
N ILE A 310 7.08 -6.56 -0.72
CA ILE A 310 8.15 -7.56 -0.69
C ILE A 310 7.66 -8.74 0.15
N GLY A 311 7.35 -9.84 -0.52
CA GLY A 311 6.92 -11.09 0.10
C GLY A 311 8.06 -12.10 0.27
N MET A 312 7.69 -13.30 0.68
CA MET A 312 8.64 -14.35 1.08
C MET A 312 9.45 -15.00 -0.05
N ASN A 313 9.14 -14.74 -1.33
CA ASN A 313 9.92 -15.29 -2.45
C ASN A 313 11.18 -14.45 -2.69
N PHE A 314 12.15 -14.62 -1.82
CA PHE A 314 13.37 -13.83 -1.72
C PHE A 314 14.03 -13.49 -3.08
N TYR A 315 14.30 -14.49 -3.92
CA TYR A 315 14.97 -14.27 -5.20
C TYR A 315 14.09 -13.52 -6.20
N LEU A 316 12.79 -13.84 -6.22
CA LEU A 316 11.85 -13.23 -7.15
C LEU A 316 11.65 -11.74 -6.82
N GLU A 317 11.64 -11.37 -5.54
CA GLU A 317 11.52 -9.98 -5.13
C GLU A 317 12.75 -9.14 -5.49
N ILE A 318 13.95 -9.71 -5.36
CA ILE A 318 15.19 -9.08 -5.84
C ILE A 318 15.11 -8.87 -7.36
N ALA A 319 14.72 -9.91 -8.11
CA ALA A 319 14.56 -9.83 -9.56
C ALA A 319 13.51 -8.79 -9.97
N LYS A 320 12.38 -8.70 -9.25
CA LYS A 320 11.30 -7.73 -9.49
C LYS A 320 11.80 -6.29 -9.42
N LEU A 321 12.55 -5.94 -8.38
CA LEU A 321 13.08 -4.57 -8.22
C LEU A 321 14.10 -4.21 -9.30
N ARG A 322 14.91 -5.18 -9.75
CA ARG A 322 15.87 -5.01 -10.87
C ARG A 322 15.13 -4.81 -12.19
N ALA A 323 14.16 -5.69 -12.49
CA ALA A 323 13.34 -5.64 -13.69
C ALA A 323 12.52 -4.34 -13.78
N ALA A 324 11.98 -3.85 -12.66
CA ALA A 324 11.24 -2.59 -12.60
C ALA A 324 12.04 -1.40 -13.12
N ARG A 325 13.31 -1.27 -12.72
CA ARG A 325 14.19 -0.19 -13.17
C ARG A 325 14.46 -0.26 -14.68
N ARG A 326 14.68 -1.47 -15.18
CA ARG A 326 14.88 -1.72 -16.61
C ARG A 326 13.65 -1.33 -17.42
N LEU A 327 12.49 -1.87 -17.04
CA LEU A 327 11.23 -1.64 -17.73
C LEU A 327 10.88 -0.14 -17.73
N TRP A 328 10.95 0.51 -16.57
CA TRP A 328 10.68 1.94 -16.45
C TRP A 328 11.57 2.78 -17.35
N SER A 329 12.90 2.61 -17.26
CA SER A 329 13.83 3.42 -18.05
C SER A 329 13.65 3.20 -19.55
N THR A 330 13.41 1.96 -19.98
CA THR A 330 13.21 1.61 -21.39
C THR A 330 11.89 2.18 -21.93
N LEU A 331 10.79 2.02 -21.18
CA LEU A 331 9.47 2.45 -21.62
C LEU A 331 9.33 3.97 -21.59
N VAL A 332 9.85 4.65 -20.57
CA VAL A 332 9.81 6.12 -20.53
C VAL A 332 10.63 6.72 -21.67
N GLU A 333 11.79 6.15 -21.98
CA GLU A 333 12.60 6.56 -23.14
C GLU A 333 11.85 6.34 -24.46
N LYS A 334 11.26 5.16 -24.63
CA LYS A 334 10.53 4.77 -25.85
C LYS A 334 9.25 5.58 -26.09
N HIS A 335 8.52 5.94 -25.03
CA HIS A 335 7.21 6.58 -25.17
C HIS A 335 7.26 8.11 -25.03
N PHE A 336 8.23 8.68 -24.30
CA PHE A 336 8.22 10.11 -23.98
C PHE A 336 9.52 10.87 -24.31
N GLN A 337 10.60 10.18 -24.69
CA GLN A 337 11.89 10.78 -25.10
C GLN A 337 12.39 11.92 -24.18
N PRO A 338 12.52 11.69 -22.85
CA PRO A 338 12.97 12.72 -21.92
C PRO A 338 14.38 13.22 -22.26
N LYS A 339 14.66 14.49 -21.98
CA LYS A 339 15.99 15.08 -22.14
C LYS A 339 16.81 14.98 -20.86
N ASP A 340 16.15 14.89 -19.71
CA ASP A 340 16.80 14.69 -18.43
C ASP A 340 16.90 13.20 -18.09
N SER A 341 18.13 12.71 -17.94
CA SER A 341 18.41 11.34 -17.48
C SER A 341 17.72 10.97 -16.16
N ARG A 342 17.42 11.95 -15.29
CA ARG A 342 16.71 11.73 -14.02
C ARG A 342 15.27 11.24 -14.20
N SER A 343 14.66 11.51 -15.35
CA SER A 343 13.31 11.07 -15.73
C SER A 343 13.24 9.56 -15.95
N LEU A 344 14.39 8.92 -16.25
CA LEU A 344 14.50 7.47 -16.46
C LEU A 344 14.71 6.68 -15.17
N LEU A 345 14.90 7.36 -14.04
CA LEU A 345 15.18 6.69 -12.76
C LEU A 345 13.89 6.25 -12.08
N LEU A 346 13.77 4.94 -11.84
CA LEU A 346 12.79 4.40 -10.89
C LEU A 346 13.40 4.43 -9.49
N ARG A 347 12.83 5.26 -8.62
CA ARG A 347 13.16 5.36 -7.19
C ARG A 347 12.00 4.77 -6.41
N THR A 348 12.26 3.82 -5.53
CA THR A 348 11.20 3.05 -4.88
C THR A 348 11.30 3.03 -3.36
N HIS A 349 10.14 3.10 -2.73
CA HIS A 349 9.90 2.63 -1.38
C HIS A 349 9.54 1.14 -1.44
N CYS A 350 9.94 0.39 -0.43
CA CYS A 350 9.47 -0.98 -0.23
C CYS A 350 8.82 -1.10 1.13
N GLN A 351 7.80 -1.96 1.22
CA GLN A 351 7.25 -2.45 2.48
C GLN A 351 7.23 -3.96 2.45
N THR A 352 7.63 -4.59 3.56
CA THR A 352 7.46 -6.03 3.74
C THR A 352 5.97 -6.40 3.69
N SER A 353 5.60 -7.56 3.16
CA SER A 353 4.18 -7.90 2.98
C SER A 353 3.46 -8.03 4.33
N GLY A 354 2.30 -7.39 4.47
CA GLY A 354 1.45 -7.56 5.66
C GLY A 354 0.73 -8.91 5.60
N TYR A 355 0.33 -9.33 4.40
CA TYR A 355 -0.32 -10.60 4.13
C TYR A 355 0.54 -11.84 4.50
N THR A 356 1.87 -11.75 4.50
CA THR A 356 2.74 -12.88 4.86
C THR A 356 2.84 -13.09 6.37
N LEU A 357 2.42 -12.11 7.17
CA LEU A 357 2.41 -12.19 8.63
C LEU A 357 1.29 -13.12 9.10
N THR A 358 1.57 -13.91 10.12
CA THR A 358 0.62 -14.87 10.68
C THR A 358 0.15 -14.41 12.05
N GLU A 359 -1.14 -14.57 12.34
CA GLU A 359 -1.68 -14.46 13.70
C GLU A 359 -1.04 -15.53 14.60
N GLN A 360 -1.00 -16.77 14.10
CA GLN A 360 -0.45 -17.92 14.79
C GLN A 360 1.06 -17.83 14.88
N GLN A 361 1.62 -18.13 16.06
CA GLN A 361 3.06 -18.07 16.35
C GLN A 361 3.71 -16.76 15.82
N PRO A 362 3.27 -15.58 16.30
CA PRO A 362 3.61 -14.29 15.68
C PRO A 362 5.10 -13.97 15.72
N LEU A 363 5.89 -14.57 16.62
CA LEU A 363 7.36 -14.40 16.63
C LEU A 363 8.04 -14.90 15.34
N ASN A 364 7.43 -15.85 14.61
CA ASN A 364 7.91 -16.24 13.29
C ASN A 364 7.91 -15.07 12.30
N ASN A 365 7.05 -14.07 12.51
CA ASN A 365 6.99 -12.88 11.67
C ASN A 365 8.26 -12.03 11.75
N ILE A 366 9.01 -12.06 12.87
CA ILE A 366 10.32 -11.39 12.96
C ILE A 366 11.27 -11.94 11.90
N ILE A 367 11.26 -13.27 11.71
CA ILE A 367 12.09 -13.97 10.72
C ILE A 367 11.60 -13.64 9.30
N ARG A 368 10.28 -13.70 9.05
CA ARG A 368 9.67 -13.36 7.76
C ARG A 368 10.04 -11.95 7.31
N THR A 369 9.76 -10.96 8.16
CA THR A 369 10.06 -9.55 7.91
C THR A 369 11.56 -9.32 7.71
N THR A 370 12.44 -10.06 8.41
CA THR A 370 13.89 -9.96 8.20
C THR A 370 14.30 -10.45 6.80
N ILE A 371 13.73 -11.57 6.34
CA ILE A 371 14.00 -12.12 4.99
C ILE A 371 13.48 -11.17 3.91
N GLU A 372 12.27 -10.65 4.08
CA GLU A 372 11.65 -9.68 3.16
C GLU A 372 12.45 -8.37 3.13
N ALA A 373 12.86 -7.84 4.29
CA ALA A 373 13.72 -6.66 4.37
C ALA A 373 15.04 -6.89 3.63
N LEU A 374 15.66 -8.06 3.81
CA LEU A 374 16.90 -8.41 3.11
C LEU A 374 16.70 -8.46 1.59
N ALA A 375 15.58 -9.01 1.10
CA ALA A 375 15.25 -9.00 -0.33
C ALA A 375 15.07 -7.57 -0.87
N ALA A 376 14.37 -6.70 -0.13
CA ALA A 376 14.17 -5.30 -0.49
C ALA A 376 15.50 -4.53 -0.62
N VAL A 377 16.39 -4.75 0.36
CA VAL A 377 17.73 -4.15 0.41
C VAL A 377 18.58 -4.67 -0.74
N GLN A 378 18.65 -5.98 -0.92
CA GLN A 378 19.47 -6.58 -1.99
C GLN A 378 18.93 -6.26 -3.40
N GLY A 379 17.63 -6.00 -3.54
CA GLY A 379 17.03 -5.48 -4.77
C GLY A 379 17.25 -3.97 -4.98
N GLY A 380 17.83 -3.24 -4.03
CA GLY A 380 18.27 -1.86 -4.17
C GLY A 380 17.18 -0.79 -3.93
N THR A 381 16.32 -0.97 -2.93
CA THR A 381 15.29 0.02 -2.52
C THR A 381 15.85 1.35 -2.00
N GLN A 382 15.13 2.47 -2.11
CA GLN A 382 15.59 3.78 -1.62
C GLN A 382 15.10 4.07 -0.20
N SER A 383 14.01 3.43 0.21
CA SER A 383 13.51 3.49 1.59
C SER A 383 12.70 2.25 1.91
N LEU A 384 12.67 1.85 3.18
CA LEU A 384 12.06 0.59 3.59
C LEU A 384 11.19 0.78 4.83
N HIS A 385 10.01 0.16 4.78
CA HIS A 385 9.15 -0.14 5.90
C HIS A 385 9.30 -1.63 6.22
N THR A 386 9.55 -1.95 7.49
CA THR A 386 9.47 -3.31 8.02
C THR A 386 8.27 -3.41 8.95
N ASN A 387 7.39 -4.38 8.71
CA ASN A 387 6.20 -4.57 9.53
C ASN A 387 6.60 -5.08 10.93
N SER A 388 5.76 -4.81 11.90
CA SER A 388 5.87 -5.34 13.26
C SER A 388 5.25 -6.74 13.31
N TYR A 389 5.76 -7.57 14.22
CA TYR A 389 5.40 -9.00 14.25
C TYR A 389 3.94 -9.27 14.67
N ASP A 390 3.25 -8.27 15.22
CA ASP A 390 1.86 -8.26 15.68
C ASP A 390 0.86 -7.66 14.67
N GLU A 391 1.33 -7.18 13.51
CA GLU A 391 0.49 -6.47 12.53
C GLU A 391 -0.54 -7.36 11.80
N ALA A 392 -0.46 -8.69 11.96
CA ALA A 392 -1.50 -9.59 11.48
C ALA A 392 -2.84 -9.44 12.23
N ILE A 393 -2.81 -8.91 13.46
CA ILE A 393 -3.97 -8.87 14.37
C ILE A 393 -4.27 -7.49 14.97
N GLY A 394 -3.39 -6.50 14.83
CA GLY A 394 -3.63 -5.15 15.32
C GLY A 394 -2.55 -4.15 14.94
N LEU A 395 -2.62 -2.94 15.53
CA LEU A 395 -1.58 -1.94 15.35
C LEU A 395 -0.34 -2.25 16.22
N PRO A 396 0.86 -1.85 15.78
CA PRO A 396 2.09 -2.06 16.54
C PRO A 396 2.07 -1.44 17.92
N THR A 397 2.60 -2.16 18.90
CA THR A 397 3.00 -1.57 20.18
C THR A 397 4.36 -0.87 20.07
N VAL A 398 4.74 -0.10 21.10
CA VAL A 398 6.08 0.51 21.18
C VAL A 398 7.20 -0.53 21.12
N GLN A 399 6.97 -1.74 21.68
CA GLN A 399 7.95 -2.82 21.67
C GLN A 399 8.09 -3.44 20.29
N THR A 400 6.99 -3.77 19.64
CA THR A 400 7.00 -4.46 18.35
C THR A 400 7.49 -3.52 17.23
N ALA A 401 7.10 -2.25 17.27
CA ALA A 401 7.63 -1.22 16.37
C ALA A 401 9.15 -1.01 16.52
N ARG A 402 9.69 -1.17 17.75
CA ARG A 402 11.14 -1.12 17.99
C ARG A 402 11.85 -2.30 17.31
N VAL A 403 11.31 -3.51 17.42
CA VAL A 403 11.87 -4.71 16.77
C VAL A 403 11.89 -4.50 15.26
N ALA A 404 10.76 -4.08 14.68
CA ALA A 404 10.63 -3.81 13.26
C ALA A 404 11.69 -2.81 12.75
N ARG A 405 11.87 -1.68 13.44
CA ARG A 405 12.91 -0.70 13.12
C ARG A 405 14.32 -1.28 13.27
N ASN A 406 14.56 -2.02 14.35
CA ASN A 406 15.87 -2.59 14.64
C ASN A 406 16.28 -3.66 13.62
N THR A 407 15.34 -4.37 12.99
CA THR A 407 15.64 -5.25 11.84
C THR A 407 16.40 -4.49 10.76
N GLN A 408 15.98 -3.27 10.42
CA GLN A 408 16.69 -2.46 9.43
C GLN A 408 18.03 -1.93 9.94
N LEU A 409 18.11 -1.51 11.21
CA LEU A 409 19.37 -1.02 11.80
C LEU A 409 20.44 -2.12 11.83
N ILE A 410 20.08 -3.34 12.21
CA ILE A 410 20.99 -4.50 12.19
C ILE A 410 21.46 -4.77 10.75
N LEU A 411 20.56 -4.70 9.77
CA LEU A 411 20.95 -4.82 8.37
C LEU A 411 21.94 -3.69 7.96
N GLN A 412 21.70 -2.45 8.39
CA GLN A 412 22.57 -1.32 8.03
C GLN A 412 23.96 -1.39 8.67
N GLU A 413 24.03 -1.73 9.96
CA GLU A 413 25.21 -1.53 10.80
C GLU A 413 26.00 -2.82 11.08
N GLU A 414 25.36 -3.99 11.04
CA GLU A 414 25.99 -5.26 11.46
C GLU A 414 26.11 -6.28 10.31
N ALA A 415 25.12 -6.33 9.41
CA ALA A 415 25.04 -7.40 8.41
C ALA A 415 25.98 -7.22 7.20
N GLY A 416 26.65 -6.08 7.05
CA GLY A 416 27.55 -5.78 5.92
C GLY A 416 26.86 -5.62 4.56
N VAL A 417 25.51 -5.62 4.49
CA VAL A 417 24.77 -5.56 3.21
C VAL A 417 24.89 -4.22 2.50
N CYS A 418 25.38 -3.18 3.18
CA CYS A 418 25.69 -1.87 2.61
C CYS A 418 27.09 -1.80 1.98
N ASP A 419 27.88 -2.87 2.06
CA ASP A 419 29.30 -2.81 1.69
C ASP A 419 29.54 -2.88 0.18
N VAL A 420 28.63 -3.52 -0.56
CA VAL A 420 28.73 -3.75 -2.01
C VAL A 420 27.41 -3.39 -2.67
N ALA A 421 27.46 -2.58 -3.74
CA ALA A 421 26.26 -2.28 -4.53
C ALA A 421 25.91 -3.45 -5.45
N ASP A 422 24.62 -3.83 -5.44
CA ASP A 422 24.07 -4.97 -6.19
C ASP A 422 24.96 -6.21 -6.11
N PRO A 423 25.06 -6.85 -4.93
CA PRO A 423 25.93 -8.01 -4.71
C PRO A 423 25.56 -9.22 -5.58
N TRP A 424 24.35 -9.22 -6.16
CA TRP A 424 23.89 -10.24 -7.10
C TRP A 424 24.34 -10.00 -8.54
N GLY A 425 24.72 -8.77 -8.89
CA GLY A 425 25.19 -8.44 -10.22
C GLY A 425 26.52 -9.13 -10.51
N GLY A 426 26.49 -10.11 -11.40
CA GLY A 426 27.61 -11.02 -11.68
C GLY A 426 27.77 -12.16 -10.67
N SER A 427 26.86 -12.34 -9.71
CA SER A 427 26.87 -13.48 -8.78
C SER A 427 26.67 -14.79 -9.54
N TYR A 428 27.76 -15.55 -9.69
CA TYR A 428 27.71 -16.95 -10.12
C TYR A 428 27.08 -17.80 -9.01
N MET A 429 25.75 -17.82 -8.91
CA MET A 429 25.06 -18.91 -8.21
C MET A 429 25.15 -20.16 -9.08
N ASN A 430 26.36 -20.73 -9.12
CA ASN A 430 26.72 -21.92 -9.86
C ASN A 430 26.71 -23.08 -8.87
N LEU A 431 25.55 -23.70 -8.70
CA LEU A 431 25.46 -25.05 -8.15
C LEU A 431 24.96 -25.98 -9.25
N LEU A 432 25.93 -26.56 -9.96
CA LEU A 432 25.92 -27.93 -10.49
C LEU A 432 24.63 -28.38 -11.19
N LEU A 433 24.41 -27.92 -12.43
CA LEU A 433 23.89 -28.80 -13.47
C LEU A 433 24.71 -28.62 -14.75
N ASN A 434 25.19 -29.74 -15.24
CA ASN A 434 26.17 -29.86 -16.31
C ASN A 434 25.72 -29.20 -17.62
N LEU A 435 26.68 -28.50 -18.23
CA LEU A 435 26.86 -28.29 -19.67
C LEU A 435 25.95 -27.27 -20.38
N VAL A 436 26.65 -26.32 -21.03
CA VAL A 436 26.30 -25.47 -22.17
C VAL A 436 25.82 -24.04 -21.85
N THR A 437 26.63 -23.08 -22.33
CA THR A 437 26.47 -21.60 -22.38
C THR A 437 26.55 -20.81 -21.07
N LEU A 438 27.77 -20.36 -20.76
CA LEU A 438 28.17 -19.41 -19.71
C LEU A 438 27.88 -17.94 -20.10
N GLU A 439 26.63 -17.57 -20.40
CA GLU A 439 26.31 -16.17 -20.68
C GLU A 439 25.42 -15.50 -19.63
N ASN A 440 24.55 -16.22 -18.89
CA ASN A 440 23.63 -15.62 -17.91
C ASN A 440 23.70 -16.28 -16.51
N THR A 441 23.70 -15.47 -15.44
CA THR A 441 23.58 -15.96 -14.05
C THR A 441 22.11 -16.17 -13.67
N LYS A 442 21.81 -16.98 -12.64
CA LYS A 442 20.41 -17.30 -12.25
C LYS A 442 19.58 -16.07 -11.85
N MET A 443 20.18 -15.07 -11.22
CA MET A 443 19.46 -13.83 -10.88
C MET A 443 19.19 -12.97 -12.11
N GLU A 444 20.11 -12.92 -13.08
CA GLU A 444 19.91 -12.22 -14.35
C GLU A 444 18.80 -12.89 -15.17
N SER A 445 18.84 -14.23 -15.33
CA SER A 445 17.78 -14.99 -16.04
C SER A 445 16.41 -14.76 -15.41
N LEU A 446 16.31 -14.83 -14.07
CA LEU A 446 15.04 -14.59 -13.37
C LEU A 446 14.55 -13.15 -13.54
N THR A 447 15.47 -12.18 -13.60
CA THR A 447 15.15 -10.77 -13.88
C THR A 447 14.64 -10.60 -15.30
N ASP A 448 15.25 -11.27 -16.27
CA ASP A 448 14.85 -11.25 -17.68
C ASP A 448 13.46 -11.88 -17.87
N GLU A 449 13.26 -13.10 -17.36
CA GLU A 449 11.98 -13.82 -17.44
C GLU A 449 10.83 -13.05 -16.79
N LEU A 450 11.07 -12.44 -15.62
CA LEU A 450 10.07 -11.63 -14.96
C LEU A 450 9.77 -10.33 -15.72
N ALA A 451 10.79 -9.70 -16.31
CA ALA A 451 10.61 -8.53 -17.16
C ALA A 451 9.79 -8.85 -18.42
N GLU A 452 10.03 -10.00 -19.05
CA GLU A 452 9.26 -10.48 -20.20
C GLU A 452 7.79 -10.71 -19.82
N LYS A 453 7.53 -11.39 -18.69
CA LYS A 453 6.17 -11.63 -18.19
C LYS A 453 5.44 -10.35 -17.84
N ALA A 454 6.10 -9.39 -17.21
CA ALA A 454 5.52 -8.08 -16.97
C ALA A 454 5.28 -7.30 -18.27
N MET A 455 6.15 -7.44 -19.28
CA MET A 455 5.97 -6.79 -20.58
C MET A 455 4.78 -7.37 -21.36
N GLU A 456 4.50 -8.67 -21.25
CA GLU A 456 3.26 -9.27 -21.78
C GLU A 456 2.02 -8.58 -21.21
N ILE A 457 1.99 -8.37 -19.88
CA ILE A 457 0.90 -7.68 -19.18
C ILE A 457 0.79 -6.21 -19.61
N ILE A 458 1.92 -5.50 -19.69
CA ILE A 458 1.95 -4.09 -20.12
C ILE A 458 1.41 -3.96 -21.56
N ASN A 459 1.79 -4.87 -22.46
CA ASN A 459 1.29 -4.86 -23.84
C ASN A 459 -0.22 -5.11 -23.92
N GLU A 460 -0.75 -6.00 -23.07
CA GLU A 460 -2.20 -6.24 -22.96
C GLU A 460 -2.95 -4.97 -22.52
N VAL A 461 -2.43 -4.28 -21.49
CA VAL A 461 -2.98 -3.01 -21.01
C VAL A 461 -2.93 -1.93 -22.08
N GLU A 462 -1.80 -1.79 -22.77
CA GLU A 462 -1.62 -0.82 -23.86
C GLU A 462 -2.56 -1.13 -25.04
N ALA A 463 -2.76 -2.40 -25.39
CA ALA A 463 -3.70 -2.81 -26.42
C ALA A 463 -5.17 -2.51 -26.05
N ALA A 464 -5.50 -2.47 -24.76
CA ALA A 464 -6.81 -2.07 -24.26
C ALA A 464 -7.02 -0.53 -24.23
N GLY A 465 -6.02 0.25 -24.65
CA GLY A 465 -6.07 1.72 -24.66
C GLY A 465 -5.51 2.38 -23.40
N GLY A 466 -4.64 1.68 -22.67
CA GLY A 466 -4.00 2.19 -21.45
C GLY A 466 -4.70 1.74 -20.16
N MET A 467 -4.09 2.09 -19.03
CA MET A 467 -4.43 1.48 -17.74
C MET A 467 -5.81 1.91 -17.23
N THR A 468 -6.21 3.15 -17.48
CA THR A 468 -7.56 3.65 -17.14
C THR A 468 -8.65 2.83 -17.86
N SER A 469 -8.45 2.53 -19.15
CA SER A 469 -9.39 1.73 -19.94
C SER A 469 -9.43 0.28 -19.46
N TYR A 470 -8.26 -0.30 -19.17
CA TYR A 470 -8.15 -1.68 -18.67
C TYR A 470 -8.82 -1.85 -17.30
N ILE A 471 -8.71 -0.87 -16.40
CA ILE A 471 -9.42 -0.85 -15.11
C ILE A 471 -10.94 -0.78 -15.32
N ASN A 472 -11.42 0.11 -16.21
CA ASN A 472 -12.85 0.26 -16.49
C ASN A 472 -13.47 -1.01 -17.08
N SER A 473 -12.68 -1.84 -17.77
CA SER A 473 -13.12 -3.15 -18.26
C SER A 473 -13.33 -4.19 -17.16
N GLY A 474 -12.81 -3.94 -15.94
CA GLY A 474 -12.83 -4.88 -14.81
C GLY A 474 -11.71 -5.93 -14.84
N MET A 475 -10.92 -6.01 -15.92
CA MET A 475 -9.92 -7.06 -16.11
C MET A 475 -8.75 -7.00 -15.12
N ALA A 476 -8.28 -5.80 -14.76
CA ALA A 476 -7.18 -5.63 -13.81
C ALA A 476 -7.49 -6.30 -12.46
N LYS A 477 -8.66 -5.96 -11.89
CA LYS A 477 -9.14 -6.53 -10.63
C LYS A 477 -9.36 -8.04 -10.75
N LEU A 478 -9.99 -8.49 -11.83
CA LEU A 478 -10.28 -9.92 -12.06
C LEU A 478 -9.01 -10.77 -12.07
N ARG A 479 -7.94 -10.33 -12.72
CA ARG A 479 -6.65 -11.07 -12.75
C ARG A 479 -5.99 -11.17 -11.38
N ILE A 480 -6.08 -10.11 -10.58
CA ILE A 480 -5.56 -10.10 -9.21
C ILE A 480 -6.38 -11.06 -8.34
N GLU A 481 -7.71 -11.00 -8.40
CA GLU A 481 -8.60 -11.89 -7.67
C GLU A 481 -8.39 -13.36 -8.06
N GLU A 482 -8.14 -13.64 -9.35
CA GLU A 482 -7.84 -15.00 -9.83
C GLU A 482 -6.51 -15.51 -9.24
N SER A 483 -5.46 -14.68 -9.22
CA SER A 483 -4.18 -15.02 -8.62
C SER A 483 -4.30 -15.26 -7.11
N ALA A 484 -5.06 -14.41 -6.40
CA ALA A 484 -5.37 -14.56 -4.98
C ALA A 484 -6.11 -15.86 -4.68
N THR A 485 -7.10 -16.21 -5.51
CA THR A 485 -7.92 -17.42 -5.37
C THR A 485 -7.08 -18.68 -5.56
N LYS A 486 -6.24 -18.72 -6.59
CA LYS A 486 -5.28 -19.83 -6.81
C LYS A 486 -4.29 -19.94 -5.66
N LYS A 487 -3.81 -18.81 -5.12
CA LYS A 487 -2.89 -18.79 -3.97
C LYS A 487 -3.57 -19.38 -2.73
N GLN A 488 -4.82 -19.02 -2.43
CA GLN A 488 -5.55 -19.60 -1.30
C GLN A 488 -5.72 -21.11 -1.43
N ALA A 489 -6.11 -21.59 -2.62
CA ALA A 489 -6.28 -23.02 -2.86
C ALA A 489 -4.98 -23.82 -2.63
N ARG A 490 -3.81 -23.26 -3.00
CA ARG A 490 -2.50 -23.87 -2.70
C ARG A 490 -2.17 -23.88 -1.22
N ILE A 491 -2.56 -22.85 -0.46
CA ILE A 491 -2.36 -22.79 0.99
C ILE A 491 -3.27 -23.82 1.68
N ASP A 492 -4.55 -23.86 1.33
CA ASP A 492 -5.55 -24.72 1.98
C ASP A 492 -5.32 -26.20 1.67
N SER A 493 -4.77 -26.53 0.50
CA SER A 493 -4.34 -27.90 0.14
C SER A 493 -2.94 -28.27 0.66
N GLY A 494 -2.24 -27.32 1.30
CA GLY A 494 -0.89 -27.53 1.83
C GLY A 494 0.18 -27.73 0.76
N GLN A 495 -0.03 -27.23 -0.47
CA GLN A 495 1.01 -27.11 -1.49
C GLN A 495 1.99 -25.99 -1.12
N ASP A 496 1.44 -24.85 -0.73
CA ASP A 496 2.19 -23.72 -0.19
C ASP A 496 2.21 -23.84 1.34
N VAL A 497 3.40 -24.05 1.92
CA VAL A 497 3.56 -24.19 3.36
C VAL A 497 3.61 -22.83 4.05
N ILE A 498 2.79 -22.67 5.10
CA ILE A 498 2.87 -21.56 6.04
C ILE A 498 3.13 -22.15 7.43
N VAL A 499 4.36 -21.99 7.91
CA VAL A 499 4.81 -22.47 9.22
C VAL A 499 3.96 -21.84 10.33
N GLY A 500 3.44 -22.68 11.22
CA GLY A 500 2.55 -22.31 12.31
C GLY A 500 1.07 -22.21 11.92
N VAL A 501 0.74 -22.23 10.63
CA VAL A 501 -0.66 -22.08 10.15
C VAL A 501 -1.20 -23.33 9.49
N ASN A 502 -0.51 -23.93 8.52
CA ASN A 502 -0.95 -25.19 7.89
C ASN A 502 0.02 -26.36 8.12
N LYS A 503 1.20 -26.08 8.67
CA LYS A 503 2.20 -27.08 9.05
C LYS A 503 2.97 -26.59 10.28
N TYR A 504 3.38 -27.52 11.15
CA TYR A 504 4.06 -27.22 12.41
C TYR A 504 3.19 -26.33 13.34
N ARG A 505 1.90 -26.68 13.44
CA ARG A 505 0.94 -26.03 14.35
C ARG A 505 1.28 -26.38 15.79
N LEU A 506 1.05 -25.44 16.69
CA LEU A 506 1.05 -25.69 18.13
C LEU A 506 -0.21 -26.48 18.52
N ASP A 507 -0.19 -27.11 19.68
CA ASP A 507 -1.45 -27.59 20.27
C ASP A 507 -2.26 -26.45 20.89
N ALA A 508 -3.54 -26.68 21.17
CA ALA A 508 -4.44 -25.63 21.67
C ALA A 508 -4.01 -25.01 23.02
N LYS A 509 -3.25 -25.73 23.85
CA LYS A 509 -2.77 -25.20 25.14
C LYS A 509 -1.56 -24.30 24.92
N GLU A 510 -0.67 -24.69 24.02
CA GLU A 510 0.50 -23.89 23.63
C GLU A 510 0.07 -22.61 22.89
N GLU A 511 -0.93 -22.68 22.01
CA GLU A 511 -1.49 -21.49 21.33
C GLU A 511 -2.04 -20.46 22.34
N GLU A 512 -2.72 -20.93 23.39
CA GLU A 512 -3.22 -20.04 24.45
C GLU A 512 -2.09 -19.35 25.22
N GLN A 513 -0.96 -20.04 25.43
CA GLN A 513 0.19 -19.50 26.16
C GLN A 513 0.97 -18.46 25.33
N GLU A 514 0.99 -18.60 24.00
CA GLU A 514 1.68 -17.66 23.11
C GLU A 514 0.82 -16.46 22.68
N ARG A 515 -0.45 -16.41 23.12
CA ARG A 515 -1.39 -15.33 22.83
C ARG A 515 -0.80 -13.97 23.20
N GLN A 516 -0.79 -13.05 22.24
CA GLN A 516 -0.31 -11.67 22.43
C GLN A 516 -1.50 -10.74 22.75
N ASP A 517 -1.25 -9.76 23.61
CA ASP A 517 -2.20 -8.67 23.84
C ASP A 517 -2.27 -7.78 22.59
N VAL A 518 -3.49 -7.55 22.10
CA VAL A 518 -3.74 -6.65 20.96
C VAL A 518 -4.15 -5.28 21.47
N LEU A 519 -3.53 -4.23 20.94
CA LEU A 519 -3.88 -2.85 21.26
C LEU A 519 -5.36 -2.59 20.96
N GLN A 520 -6.14 -2.27 21.99
CA GLN A 520 -7.54 -1.86 21.83
C GLN A 520 -7.64 -0.34 21.66
N ILE A 521 -8.40 0.07 20.65
CA ILE A 521 -8.72 1.47 20.38
C ILE A 521 -10.13 1.74 20.85
N ASP A 522 -10.31 2.68 21.78
CA ASP A 522 -11.63 3.19 22.14
C ASP A 522 -12.11 4.20 21.09
N ASN A 523 -12.74 3.68 20.03
CA ASN A 523 -13.35 4.46 18.96
C ASN A 523 -14.31 5.53 19.50
N SER A 524 -15.08 5.21 20.53
CA SER A 524 -16.13 6.10 21.05
C SER A 524 -15.53 7.38 21.62
N ALA A 525 -14.43 7.25 22.38
CA ALA A 525 -13.71 8.38 22.94
C ALA A 525 -13.04 9.23 21.85
N VAL A 526 -12.42 8.61 20.83
CA VAL A 526 -11.78 9.33 19.72
C VAL A 526 -12.82 10.10 18.91
N ARG A 527 -13.93 9.44 18.54
CA ARG A 527 -15.02 10.05 17.78
C ARG A 527 -15.65 11.22 18.52
N GLN A 528 -15.92 11.11 19.82
CA GLN A 528 -16.50 12.20 20.59
C GLN A 528 -15.59 13.43 20.59
N LYS A 529 -14.27 13.24 20.79
CA LYS A 529 -13.30 14.34 20.73
C LYS A 529 -13.29 15.04 19.37
N GLN A 530 -13.34 14.28 18.26
CA GLN A 530 -13.41 14.86 16.92
C GLN A 530 -14.71 15.66 16.70
N ILE A 531 -15.85 15.13 17.13
CA ILE A 531 -17.14 15.85 17.06
C ILE A 531 -17.09 17.16 17.85
N ASP A 532 -16.52 17.15 19.05
CA ASP A 532 -16.40 18.35 19.88
C ASP A 532 -15.51 19.41 19.21
N ARG A 533 -14.40 19.00 18.56
CA ARG A 533 -13.55 19.89 17.77
C ARG A 533 -14.28 20.45 16.56
N LEU A 534 -14.99 19.61 15.81
CA LEU A 534 -15.81 20.01 14.67
C LEU A 534 -16.86 21.05 15.06
N ASN A 535 -17.59 20.82 16.16
CA ASN A 535 -18.59 21.75 16.66
C ASN A 535 -17.97 23.11 17.02
N LYS A 536 -16.81 23.10 17.69
CA LYS A 536 -16.07 24.33 18.01
C LYS A 536 -15.62 25.07 16.75
N LEU A 537 -15.03 24.35 15.79
CA LEU A 537 -14.56 24.91 14.51
C LEU A 537 -15.70 25.59 13.76
N LYS A 538 -16.81 24.87 13.57
CA LYS A 538 -18.01 25.33 12.84
C LYS A 538 -18.65 26.54 13.54
N ALA A 539 -18.56 26.65 14.87
CA ALA A 539 -19.08 27.78 15.63
C ALA A 539 -18.22 29.07 15.52
N THR A 540 -16.91 28.94 15.25
CA THR A 540 -15.98 30.09 15.27
C THR A 540 -15.54 30.62 13.91
N ARG A 541 -15.73 29.85 12.84
CA ARG A 541 -15.28 30.24 11.49
C ARG A 541 -16.25 31.20 10.79
N ASN A 542 -15.78 31.90 9.76
CA ASN A 542 -16.61 32.76 8.92
C ASN A 542 -17.46 31.92 7.95
N ALA A 543 -18.77 31.85 8.19
CA ALA A 543 -19.69 31.06 7.37
C ALA A 543 -19.82 31.57 5.91
N GLU A 544 -19.69 32.88 5.68
CA GLU A 544 -19.80 33.46 4.33
C GLU A 544 -18.59 33.08 3.47
N GLU A 545 -17.38 33.20 4.03
CA GLU A 545 -16.13 32.79 3.35
C GLU A 545 -16.14 31.29 3.02
N VAL A 546 -16.59 30.45 3.95
CA VAL A 546 -16.76 29.00 3.74
C VAL A 546 -17.72 28.71 2.60
N SER A 547 -18.91 29.34 2.60
CA SER A 547 -19.89 29.13 1.54
C SER A 547 -19.34 29.56 0.17
N ASN A 548 -18.64 30.69 0.10
CA ASN A 548 -18.09 31.22 -1.14
C ASN A 548 -16.99 30.32 -1.73
N ILE A 549 -16.07 29.82 -0.90
CA ILE A 549 -14.99 28.97 -1.40
C ILE A 549 -15.47 27.58 -1.80
N LEU A 550 -16.45 26.99 -1.09
CA LEU A 550 -17.03 25.70 -1.47
C LEU A 550 -17.79 25.81 -2.80
N ALA A 551 -18.51 26.92 -3.01
CA ALA A 551 -19.15 27.19 -4.30
C ALA A 551 -18.12 27.36 -5.44
N ALA A 552 -16.97 27.98 -5.17
CA ALA A 552 -15.88 28.10 -6.15
C ALA A 552 -15.25 26.74 -6.49
N ILE A 553 -15.07 25.86 -5.50
CA ILE A 553 -14.60 24.48 -5.71
C ILE A 553 -15.59 23.70 -6.59
N GLU A 554 -16.88 23.75 -6.25
CA GLU A 554 -17.92 23.07 -7.03
C GLU A 554 -17.99 23.62 -8.48
N ALA A 555 -17.87 24.94 -8.65
CA ALA A 555 -17.85 25.57 -9.97
C ALA A 555 -16.62 25.14 -10.80
N SER A 556 -15.43 25.08 -10.19
CA SER A 556 -14.22 24.58 -10.85
C SER A 556 -14.31 23.09 -11.23
N ALA A 557 -14.90 22.28 -10.35
CA ALA A 557 -15.11 20.85 -10.60
C ALA A 557 -16.00 20.59 -11.82
N LYS A 558 -16.95 21.49 -12.10
CA LYS A 558 -17.86 21.45 -13.26
C LYS A 558 -17.23 21.95 -14.58
N LEU A 559 -15.98 22.41 -14.57
CA LEU A 559 -15.32 22.87 -15.79
C LEU A 559 -14.93 21.68 -16.68
N ASP A 560 -15.22 21.83 -17.97
CA ASP A 560 -14.84 20.86 -19.02
C ASP A 560 -13.39 21.05 -19.52
N CYS A 561 -12.72 22.14 -19.11
CA CYS A 561 -11.35 22.46 -19.50
C CYS A 561 -10.36 22.25 -18.34
N SER A 562 -9.09 22.02 -18.69
CA SER A 562 -8.01 21.82 -17.72
C SER A 562 -7.72 23.10 -16.94
N SER A 563 -7.91 23.06 -15.61
CA SER A 563 -7.35 24.02 -14.65
C SER A 563 -6.03 23.53 -14.04
N SER A 564 -5.39 22.56 -14.69
CA SER A 564 -4.23 21.88 -14.11
C SER A 564 -2.96 22.71 -14.19
N LYS A 565 -2.94 23.85 -14.89
CA LYS A 565 -1.81 24.79 -14.80
C LYS A 565 -1.71 25.30 -13.35
N GLY A 566 -0.53 25.20 -12.76
CA GLY A 566 -0.34 25.45 -11.33
C GLY A 566 -0.57 26.88 -10.84
N ASP A 567 -0.80 27.82 -11.76
CA ASP A 567 -1.14 29.22 -11.52
C ASP A 567 -2.59 29.58 -11.94
N ASP A 568 -3.37 28.61 -12.42
CA ASP A 568 -4.77 28.82 -12.79
C ASP A 568 -5.62 29.11 -11.53
N PRO A 569 -6.42 30.19 -11.51
CA PRO A 569 -7.27 30.51 -10.36
C PRO A 569 -8.36 29.45 -10.10
N ASN A 570 -8.67 28.61 -11.08
CA ASN A 570 -9.61 27.50 -10.92
C ASN A 570 -8.92 26.19 -10.53
N ASN A 571 -7.60 26.15 -10.36
CA ASN A 571 -6.91 24.92 -9.97
C ASN A 571 -7.48 24.39 -8.64
N LEU A 572 -7.93 23.14 -8.62
CA LEU A 572 -8.61 22.56 -7.46
C LEU A 572 -7.70 22.50 -6.22
N MET A 573 -6.40 22.25 -6.40
CA MET A 573 -5.45 22.23 -5.28
C MET A 573 -5.32 23.62 -4.65
N ALA A 574 -5.22 24.68 -5.47
CA ALA A 574 -5.15 26.06 -5.00
C ALA A 574 -6.43 26.46 -4.25
N LEU A 575 -7.61 26.15 -4.80
CA LEU A 575 -8.89 26.42 -4.15
C LEU A 575 -9.06 25.65 -2.83
N CYS A 576 -8.62 24.38 -2.77
CA CYS A 576 -8.67 23.59 -1.55
C CYS A 576 -7.76 24.15 -0.46
N ILE A 577 -6.59 24.71 -0.80
CA ILE A 577 -5.71 25.38 0.17
C ILE A 577 -6.41 26.61 0.77
N GLU A 578 -7.09 27.40 -0.04
CA GLU A 578 -7.90 28.53 0.46
C GLU A 578 -9.08 28.05 1.31
N ALA A 579 -9.71 26.92 0.95
CA ALA A 579 -10.74 26.30 1.77
C ALA A 579 -10.22 25.86 3.15
N ALA A 580 -9.02 25.27 3.20
CA ALA A 580 -8.36 24.94 4.47
C ALA A 580 -8.06 26.21 5.31
N ARG A 581 -7.62 27.31 4.68
CA ARG A 581 -7.38 28.61 5.34
C ARG A 581 -8.63 29.16 6.02
N VAL A 582 -9.80 29.03 5.39
CA VAL A 582 -11.09 29.49 5.95
C VAL A 582 -11.81 28.43 6.80
N ARG A 583 -11.11 27.34 7.15
CA ARG A 583 -11.59 26.27 8.04
C ARG A 583 -12.79 25.51 7.49
N CYS A 584 -12.85 25.31 6.17
CA CYS A 584 -13.67 24.23 5.61
C CYS A 584 -13.19 22.88 6.14
N THR A 585 -14.11 21.96 6.37
CA THR A 585 -13.78 20.60 6.76
C THR A 585 -13.38 19.75 5.56
N LEU A 586 -12.78 18.59 5.81
CA LEU A 586 -12.43 17.61 4.81
C LEU A 586 -13.70 17.10 4.11
N GLY A 587 -14.74 16.78 4.87
CA GLY A 587 -16.04 16.37 4.37
C GLY A 587 -16.73 17.44 3.52
N GLU A 588 -16.66 18.71 3.90
CA GLU A 588 -17.26 19.81 3.11
C GLU A 588 -16.57 20.00 1.75
N ILE A 589 -15.23 19.97 1.72
CA ILE A 589 -14.46 20.05 0.47
C ILE A 589 -14.77 18.84 -0.41
N SER A 590 -14.78 17.63 0.16
CA SER A 590 -15.12 16.41 -0.58
C SER A 590 -16.56 16.43 -1.10
N GLN A 591 -17.52 16.94 -0.32
CA GLN A 591 -18.91 17.07 -0.74
C GLN A 591 -19.09 18.07 -1.89
N ALA A 592 -18.36 19.19 -1.88
CA ALA A 592 -18.41 20.17 -2.98
C ALA A 592 -17.96 19.57 -4.31
N LEU A 593 -16.95 18.68 -4.29
CA LEU A 593 -16.51 17.92 -5.45
C LEU A 593 -17.53 16.82 -5.83
N GLU A 594 -18.08 16.13 -4.82
CA GLU A 594 -19.12 15.11 -5.00
C GLU A 594 -20.39 15.68 -5.65
N ASN A 595 -20.77 16.92 -5.35
CA ASN A 595 -21.92 17.58 -5.99
C ASN A 595 -21.75 17.73 -7.51
N ALA A 596 -20.51 17.79 -8.01
CA ALA A 596 -20.21 17.89 -9.43
C ALA A 596 -20.11 16.51 -10.11
N TRP A 597 -19.55 15.51 -9.43
CA TRP A 597 -19.12 14.24 -10.06
C TRP A 597 -19.84 12.99 -9.54
N GLY A 598 -20.47 13.06 -8.38
CA GLY A 598 -20.97 11.91 -7.62
C GLY A 598 -19.85 11.04 -7.04
N ARG A 599 -20.25 9.95 -6.37
CA ARG A 599 -19.34 8.91 -5.89
C ARG A 599 -19.29 7.72 -6.85
N HIS A 600 -18.11 7.13 -7.00
CA HIS A 600 -17.92 5.92 -7.78
C HIS A 600 -18.64 4.74 -7.12
N VAL A 601 -19.38 3.99 -7.93
CA VAL A 601 -20.00 2.72 -7.53
C VAL A 601 -19.27 1.60 -8.28
N PRO A 602 -18.51 0.73 -7.59
CA PRO A 602 -17.78 -0.34 -8.23
C PRO A 602 -18.73 -1.41 -8.78
N SER A 603 -18.42 -1.95 -9.95
CA SER A 603 -18.99 -3.22 -10.38
C SER A 603 -18.23 -4.39 -9.75
N SER A 604 -18.94 -5.45 -9.38
CA SER A 604 -18.33 -6.65 -8.82
C SER A 604 -18.59 -7.84 -9.72
N THR A 605 -17.51 -8.50 -10.13
CA THR A 605 -17.53 -9.84 -10.71
C THR A 605 -16.99 -10.85 -9.68
N ILE A 606 -17.24 -12.14 -9.94
CA ILE A 606 -16.76 -13.25 -9.12
C ILE A 606 -15.91 -14.13 -10.02
N VAL A 607 -14.70 -14.46 -9.58
CA VAL A 607 -13.87 -15.48 -10.22
C VAL A 607 -14.55 -16.84 -10.06
N GLN A 608 -14.73 -17.59 -11.16
CA GLN A 608 -15.34 -18.92 -11.11
C GLN A 608 -14.31 -20.02 -11.39
N GLY A 609 -14.36 -21.12 -10.63
CA GLY A 609 -13.63 -22.37 -10.90
C GLY A 609 -12.14 -22.35 -10.56
N ALA A 610 -11.53 -21.18 -10.36
CA ALA A 610 -10.10 -21.06 -10.08
C ALA A 610 -9.68 -21.73 -8.76
N TYR A 611 -10.54 -21.69 -7.73
CA TYR A 611 -10.27 -22.29 -6.42
C TYR A 611 -10.22 -23.83 -6.54
N GLY A 612 -11.33 -24.46 -6.97
CA GLY A 612 -11.42 -25.91 -7.07
C GLY A 612 -10.37 -26.50 -7.99
N ALA A 613 -10.17 -25.92 -9.18
CA ALA A 613 -9.14 -26.38 -10.11
C ALA A 613 -7.73 -26.37 -9.49
N SER A 614 -7.36 -25.30 -8.77
CA SER A 614 -6.06 -25.22 -8.11
C SER A 614 -5.94 -26.09 -6.86
N PHE A 615 -7.06 -26.37 -6.19
CA PHE A 615 -7.11 -27.21 -4.99
C PHE A 615 -6.92 -28.70 -5.32
N THR A 616 -7.54 -29.16 -6.42
CA THR A 616 -7.55 -30.58 -6.85
C THR A 616 -6.33 -30.97 -7.69
N THR A 617 -5.67 -30.01 -8.36
CA THR A 617 -4.43 -30.24 -9.13
C THR A 617 -3.27 -30.78 -8.27
N ALA A 618 -3.39 -30.75 -6.94
CA ALA A 618 -2.35 -31.20 -6.00
C ALA A 618 -1.89 -32.66 -6.16
N GLY A 619 -2.63 -33.52 -6.89
CA GLY A 619 -2.30 -34.94 -7.06
C GLY A 619 -2.26 -35.74 -5.75
N LYS A 620 -2.65 -35.14 -4.63
CA LYS A 620 -2.84 -35.80 -3.33
C LYS A 620 -4.27 -36.30 -3.26
N SER A 621 -4.44 -37.61 -3.04
CA SER A 621 -5.76 -38.25 -2.88
C SER A 621 -6.64 -37.56 -1.85
N ASP A 622 -6.03 -37.00 -0.81
CA ASP A 622 -6.73 -36.50 0.38
C ASP A 622 -7.38 -35.12 0.15
N SER A 623 -6.76 -34.24 -0.65
CA SER A 623 -7.36 -32.94 -0.99
C SER A 623 -8.58 -33.12 -1.90
N GLU A 624 -8.50 -34.06 -2.82
CA GLU A 624 -9.60 -34.39 -3.71
C GLU A 624 -10.79 -35.02 -2.95
N SER A 625 -10.52 -35.92 -1.99
CA SER A 625 -11.58 -36.51 -1.17
C SER A 625 -12.23 -35.48 -0.23
N GLU A 626 -11.45 -34.58 0.36
CA GLU A 626 -11.95 -33.47 1.16
C GLU A 626 -12.87 -32.55 0.35
N TYR A 627 -12.44 -32.15 -0.85
CA TYR A 627 -13.24 -31.27 -1.71
C TYR A 627 -14.57 -31.92 -2.10
N ARG A 628 -14.55 -33.20 -2.48
CA ARG A 628 -15.76 -33.98 -2.78
C ARG A 628 -16.68 -34.12 -1.59
N HIS A 629 -16.14 -34.29 -0.38
CA HIS A 629 -16.97 -34.38 0.82
C HIS A 629 -17.83 -33.12 1.01
N VAL A 630 -17.26 -31.93 0.81
CA VAL A 630 -18.03 -30.67 0.90
C VAL A 630 -19.14 -30.62 -0.15
N LEU A 631 -18.84 -31.02 -1.40
CA LEU A 631 -19.84 -31.09 -2.47
C LEU A 631 -21.00 -32.03 -2.13
N ASP A 632 -20.70 -33.19 -1.55
CA ASP A 632 -21.70 -34.18 -1.16
C ASP A 632 -22.61 -33.64 -0.04
N GLU A 633 -22.06 -32.92 0.94
CA GLU A 633 -22.87 -32.31 2.02
C GLU A 633 -23.77 -31.18 1.49
N VAL A 634 -23.26 -30.31 0.61
CA VAL A 634 -24.07 -29.26 -0.02
C VAL A 634 -25.19 -29.86 -0.87
N LYS A 635 -24.92 -30.96 -1.57
CA LYS A 635 -25.94 -31.67 -2.34
C LYS A 635 -27.03 -32.27 -1.46
N LYS A 636 -26.67 -32.88 -0.32
CA LYS A 636 -27.65 -33.38 0.66
C LYS A 636 -28.54 -32.26 1.20
N PHE A 637 -27.97 -31.08 1.44
CA PHE A 637 -28.74 -29.90 1.82
C PHE A 637 -29.72 -29.49 0.72
N GLU A 638 -29.26 -29.41 -0.54
CA GLU A 638 -30.11 -29.06 -1.69
C GLU A 638 -31.27 -30.06 -1.86
N GLU A 639 -31.00 -31.35 -1.70
CA GLU A 639 -32.01 -32.41 -1.75
C GLU A 639 -33.04 -32.32 -0.61
N ARG A 640 -32.64 -31.86 0.58
CA ARG A 640 -33.53 -31.73 1.75
C ARG A 640 -34.35 -30.44 1.74
N GLU A 641 -33.72 -29.30 1.46
CA GLU A 641 -34.35 -27.97 1.54
C GLU A 641 -34.99 -27.53 0.21
N GLY A 642 -34.75 -28.27 -0.89
CA GLY A 642 -35.28 -27.96 -2.22
C GLY A 642 -34.59 -26.77 -2.91
N ARG A 643 -33.51 -26.24 -2.32
CA ARG A 643 -32.66 -25.18 -2.86
C ARG A 643 -31.27 -25.25 -2.24
N ARG A 644 -30.30 -24.62 -2.90
CA ARG A 644 -28.92 -24.53 -2.43
C ARG A 644 -28.79 -23.66 -1.17
N PRO A 645 -27.75 -23.90 -0.34
CA PRO A 645 -27.41 -22.97 0.71
C PRO A 645 -27.02 -21.63 0.08
N ARG A 646 -27.62 -20.55 0.58
CA ARG A 646 -27.49 -19.20 0.02
C ARG A 646 -26.84 -18.27 1.04
N ILE A 647 -25.72 -17.66 0.66
CA ILE A 647 -24.92 -16.78 1.49
C ILE A 647 -24.80 -15.38 0.89
N LEU A 648 -25.04 -14.36 1.70
CA LEU A 648 -24.63 -12.98 1.40
C LEU A 648 -23.26 -12.73 2.03
N VAL A 649 -22.21 -12.61 1.21
CA VAL A 649 -20.90 -12.16 1.66
C VAL A 649 -20.87 -10.63 1.62
N ALA A 650 -20.83 -9.99 2.80
CA ALA A 650 -20.99 -8.54 2.91
C ALA A 650 -19.82 -7.85 3.63
N LYS A 651 -19.65 -6.57 3.28
CA LYS A 651 -18.74 -5.61 3.88
C LYS A 651 -19.57 -4.49 4.51
N MET A 652 -19.22 -4.07 5.72
CA MET A 652 -19.90 -2.98 6.42
C MET A 652 -18.93 -1.86 6.79
N GLY A 653 -19.43 -0.63 6.87
CA GLY A 653 -18.61 0.55 7.22
C GLY A 653 -17.71 0.96 6.06
N GLN A 654 -16.57 1.58 6.34
CA GLN A 654 -15.65 2.06 5.29
C GLN A 654 -14.60 1.01 4.87
N ASP A 655 -14.69 -0.21 5.38
CA ASP A 655 -13.72 -1.27 5.14
C ASP A 655 -13.66 -1.73 3.67
N GLY A 656 -12.57 -1.36 3.01
CA GLY A 656 -12.29 -1.69 1.61
C GLY A 656 -11.58 -3.04 1.39
N HIS A 657 -11.19 -3.77 2.44
CA HIS A 657 -10.47 -5.03 2.26
C HIS A 657 -11.41 -6.13 1.75
N ASP A 658 -11.28 -6.51 0.49
CA ASP A 658 -12.21 -7.45 -0.16
C ASP A 658 -11.58 -8.80 -0.55
N ARG A 659 -10.25 -8.94 -0.50
CA ARG A 659 -9.56 -10.19 -0.85
C ARG A 659 -10.18 -11.43 -0.19
N GLY A 660 -10.29 -11.42 1.14
CA GLY A 660 -10.86 -12.57 1.89
C GLY A 660 -12.32 -12.84 1.51
N ALA A 661 -13.13 -11.78 1.39
CA ALA A 661 -14.52 -11.88 0.96
C ALA A 661 -14.66 -12.46 -0.45
N LYS A 662 -13.82 -12.02 -1.40
CA LYS A 662 -13.81 -12.47 -2.79
C LYS A 662 -13.32 -13.91 -2.94
N VAL A 663 -12.31 -14.31 -2.18
CA VAL A 663 -11.82 -15.70 -2.15
C VAL A 663 -12.85 -16.65 -1.56
N ILE A 664 -13.52 -16.27 -0.45
CA ILE A 664 -14.63 -17.04 0.11
C ILE A 664 -15.78 -17.13 -0.89
N ALA A 665 -16.17 -16.00 -1.49
CA ALA A 665 -17.24 -15.98 -2.49
C ALA A 665 -16.91 -16.88 -3.69
N SER A 666 -15.70 -16.78 -4.23
CA SER A 666 -15.24 -17.61 -5.35
C SER A 666 -15.23 -19.09 -4.99
N GLY A 667 -14.64 -19.46 -3.84
CA GLY A 667 -14.55 -20.85 -3.40
C GLY A 667 -15.91 -21.47 -3.06
N PHE A 668 -16.83 -20.70 -2.48
CA PHE A 668 -18.18 -21.16 -2.15
C PHE A 668 -19.08 -21.26 -3.40
N SER A 669 -18.95 -20.30 -4.33
CA SER A 669 -19.86 -20.16 -5.47
C SER A 669 -19.73 -21.30 -6.46
N GLY A 670 -20.84 -21.83 -7.01
CA GLY A 670 -20.81 -22.50 -8.32
C GLY A 670 -21.96 -23.46 -8.65
N LYS A 671 -22.12 -23.73 -9.95
CA LYS A 671 -23.12 -24.65 -10.54
C LYS A 671 -22.53 -25.93 -11.14
N SER A 672 -21.20 -26.03 -11.27
CA SER A 672 -20.48 -27.20 -11.79
C SER A 672 -19.69 -27.90 -10.67
N LEU A 673 -19.13 -29.07 -10.98
CA LEU A 673 -18.26 -29.86 -10.11
C LEU A 673 -16.97 -29.14 -9.67
N ASP A 674 -16.67 -27.95 -10.22
CA ASP A 674 -15.41 -27.23 -9.99
C ASP A 674 -15.44 -26.30 -8.76
N ASN A 675 -16.56 -26.27 -8.03
CA ASN A 675 -16.90 -25.22 -7.06
C ASN A 675 -17.83 -25.77 -5.95
N LEU A 676 -17.78 -25.25 -4.72
CA LEU A 676 -18.42 -25.86 -3.54
C LEU A 676 -19.97 -25.85 -3.51
N GLY A 677 -20.65 -25.20 -4.46
CA GLY A 677 -22.08 -25.40 -4.71
C GLY A 677 -23.05 -24.45 -3.99
N PHE A 678 -22.57 -23.42 -3.28
CA PHE A 678 -23.42 -22.38 -2.68
C PHE A 678 -23.94 -21.41 -3.74
N ASP A 679 -25.13 -20.87 -3.49
CA ASP A 679 -25.59 -19.64 -4.15
C ASP A 679 -25.02 -18.45 -3.37
N VAL A 680 -24.17 -17.66 -4.02
CA VAL A 680 -23.40 -16.58 -3.37
C VAL A 680 -23.82 -15.23 -3.92
N ASP A 681 -24.32 -14.38 -3.04
CA ASP A 681 -24.51 -12.96 -3.29
C ASP A 681 -23.34 -12.18 -2.68
N ILE A 682 -22.81 -11.19 -3.42
CA ILE A 682 -21.79 -10.28 -2.89
C ILE A 682 -22.43 -8.92 -2.62
N GLY A 683 -22.33 -8.48 -1.37
CA GLY A 683 -22.71 -7.13 -0.96
C GLY A 683 -21.79 -6.09 -1.59
N PRO A 684 -22.33 -4.97 -2.10
CA PRO A 684 -21.53 -3.80 -2.46
C PRO A 684 -20.62 -3.36 -1.31
N LEU A 685 -19.51 -2.71 -1.65
CA LEU A 685 -18.69 -2.05 -0.63
C LEU A 685 -19.45 -0.90 0.02
N PHE A 686 -19.08 -0.59 1.27
CA PHE A 686 -19.54 0.59 2.01
C PHE A 686 -21.01 0.59 2.46
N GLN A 687 -21.60 -0.59 2.57
CA GLN A 687 -22.95 -0.73 3.09
C GLN A 687 -23.00 -0.45 4.60
N THR A 688 -24.10 0.15 5.01
CA THR A 688 -24.51 0.22 6.41
C THR A 688 -25.12 -1.10 6.86
N PRO A 689 -25.17 -1.37 8.18
CA PRO A 689 -25.89 -2.54 8.70
C PRO A 689 -27.34 -2.64 8.24
N GLN A 690 -28.01 -1.49 8.04
CA GLN A 690 -29.36 -1.43 7.50
C GLN A 690 -29.44 -1.88 6.04
N GLU A 691 -28.53 -1.42 5.19
CA GLU A 691 -28.47 -1.80 3.77
C GLU A 691 -28.17 -3.30 3.61
N VAL A 692 -27.26 -3.85 4.42
CA VAL A 692 -26.98 -5.30 4.44
C VAL A 692 -28.21 -6.10 4.86
N ALA A 693 -28.92 -5.68 5.92
CA ALA A 693 -30.12 -6.37 6.39
C ALA A 693 -31.24 -6.37 5.33
N LEU A 694 -31.41 -5.27 4.59
CA LEU A 694 -32.38 -5.18 3.50
C LEU A 694 -31.99 -6.11 2.34
N GLN A 695 -30.73 -6.09 1.91
CA GLN A 695 -30.27 -6.96 0.83
C GLN A 695 -30.40 -8.45 1.17
N ALA A 696 -30.12 -8.83 2.43
CA ALA A 696 -30.27 -10.19 2.91
C ALA A 696 -31.72 -10.69 2.85
N LEU A 697 -32.67 -9.81 3.19
CA LEU A 697 -34.11 -10.08 3.10
C LEU A 697 -34.58 -10.19 1.66
N ASP A 698 -34.20 -9.24 0.81
CA ASP A 698 -34.59 -9.22 -0.61
C ASP A 698 -34.05 -10.45 -1.36
N SER A 699 -32.91 -10.98 -0.92
CA SER A 699 -32.26 -12.15 -1.53
C SER A 699 -32.66 -13.48 -0.87
N ASP A 700 -33.46 -13.47 0.20
CA ASP A 700 -33.86 -14.66 0.98
C ASP A 700 -32.66 -15.58 1.33
N VAL A 701 -31.61 -14.98 1.89
CA VAL A 701 -30.39 -15.70 2.25
C VAL A 701 -30.57 -16.52 3.53
N HIS A 702 -29.89 -17.66 3.60
CA HIS A 702 -29.85 -18.46 4.83
C HIS A 702 -28.85 -17.87 5.83
N VAL A 703 -27.76 -17.29 5.33
CA VAL A 703 -26.65 -16.79 6.13
C VAL A 703 -26.06 -15.51 5.55
N ILE A 704 -25.66 -14.60 6.44
CA ILE A 704 -24.85 -13.43 6.12
C ILE A 704 -23.43 -13.69 6.63
N GLY A 705 -22.46 -13.69 5.73
CA GLY A 705 -21.03 -13.73 6.05
C GLY A 705 -20.44 -12.32 6.05
N ILE A 706 -20.15 -11.78 7.23
CA ILE A 706 -19.51 -10.47 7.38
C ILE A 706 -18.00 -10.64 7.37
N SER A 707 -17.34 -10.02 6.38
CA SER A 707 -15.88 -9.91 6.35
C SER A 707 -15.45 -8.56 6.94
N SER A 708 -14.83 -8.57 8.12
CA SER A 708 -14.41 -7.39 8.89
C SER A 708 -12.90 -7.38 9.10
N GLN A 709 -12.23 -6.35 8.59
CA GLN A 709 -10.77 -6.16 8.69
C GLN A 709 -10.39 -4.74 9.15
N ALA A 710 -11.37 -3.87 9.40
CA ALA A 710 -11.15 -2.50 9.87
C ALA A 710 -11.52 -2.28 11.36
N ALA A 711 -11.56 -3.36 12.15
CA ALA A 711 -11.86 -3.34 13.59
C ALA A 711 -13.23 -2.74 14.01
N GLY A 712 -14.16 -2.54 13.07
CA GLY A 712 -15.52 -2.06 13.34
C GLY A 712 -16.50 -3.12 13.87
N HIS A 713 -16.05 -4.38 14.06
CA HIS A 713 -16.91 -5.54 14.36
C HIS A 713 -17.72 -5.38 15.65
N LYS A 714 -17.16 -4.76 16.70
CA LYS A 714 -17.89 -4.55 17.97
C LYS A 714 -19.04 -3.53 17.86
N THR A 715 -19.05 -2.72 16.82
CA THR A 715 -20.09 -1.70 16.57
C THR A 715 -21.08 -2.16 15.50
N LEU A 716 -20.56 -2.67 14.38
CA LEU A 716 -21.36 -2.94 13.18
C LEU A 716 -22.12 -4.27 13.25
N LEU A 717 -21.55 -5.33 13.86
CA LEU A 717 -22.25 -6.62 14.00
C LEU A 717 -23.46 -6.53 14.95
N PRO A 718 -23.38 -5.90 16.14
CA PRO A 718 -24.57 -5.68 16.96
C PRO A 718 -25.64 -4.84 16.25
N ALA A 719 -25.23 -3.82 15.49
CA ALA A 719 -26.16 -3.01 14.71
C ALA A 719 -26.88 -3.83 13.62
N LEU A 720 -26.17 -4.70 12.90
CA LEU A 720 -26.76 -5.57 11.88
C LEU A 720 -27.80 -6.52 12.49
N LYS A 721 -27.44 -7.16 13.60
CA LYS A 721 -28.37 -8.03 14.34
C LYS A 721 -29.63 -7.27 14.76
N ALA A 722 -29.47 -6.06 15.30
CA ALA A 722 -30.60 -5.22 15.68
C ALA A 722 -31.50 -4.88 14.47
N GLU A 723 -30.93 -4.57 13.31
CA GLU A 723 -31.69 -4.29 12.08
C GLU A 723 -32.45 -5.51 11.56
N LEU A 724 -31.88 -6.72 11.65
CA LEU A 724 -32.57 -7.97 11.30
C LEU A 724 -33.71 -8.28 12.28
N SER A 725 -33.49 -8.12 13.59
CA SER A 725 -34.53 -8.32 14.60
C SER A 725 -35.70 -7.35 14.44
N LYS A 726 -35.43 -6.07 14.13
CA LYS A 726 -36.47 -5.07 13.83
C LYS A 726 -37.37 -5.48 12.64
N ARG A 727 -36.86 -6.30 11.73
CA ARG A 727 -37.55 -6.76 10.51
C ARG A 727 -38.12 -8.17 10.63
N GLY A 728 -38.05 -8.79 11.81
CA GLY A 728 -38.52 -10.17 12.02
C GLY A 728 -37.64 -11.25 11.38
N ALA A 729 -36.42 -10.91 10.95
CA ALA A 729 -35.50 -11.79 10.24
C ALA A 729 -34.41 -12.38 11.14
N SER A 730 -34.74 -12.68 12.40
CA SER A 730 -33.77 -13.20 13.37
C SER A 730 -33.39 -14.66 13.13
N ASN A 731 -34.03 -15.32 12.15
CA ASN A 731 -33.72 -16.65 11.67
C ASN A 731 -32.51 -16.67 10.70
N ILE A 732 -32.11 -15.52 10.13
CA ILE A 732 -30.94 -15.46 9.26
C ILE A 732 -29.67 -15.59 10.11
N VAL A 733 -28.84 -16.59 9.79
CA VAL A 733 -27.58 -16.82 10.50
C VAL A 733 -26.59 -15.71 10.18
N ILE A 734 -25.82 -15.24 11.17
CA ILE A 734 -24.72 -14.30 10.95
C ILE A 734 -23.42 -15.00 11.31
N VAL A 735 -22.46 -15.02 10.39
CA VAL A 735 -21.08 -15.45 10.66
C VAL A 735 -20.12 -14.29 10.39
N ALA A 736 -19.06 -14.19 11.18
CA ALA A 736 -18.06 -13.15 11.02
C ALA A 736 -16.72 -13.77 10.62
N GLY A 737 -15.92 -13.07 9.83
CA GLY A 737 -14.55 -13.45 9.53
C GLY A 737 -13.69 -12.24 9.19
N GLY A 738 -12.39 -12.45 9.04
CA GLY A 738 -11.41 -11.38 8.87
C GLY A 738 -10.56 -11.17 10.11
N VAL A 739 -9.99 -9.97 10.29
CA VAL A 739 -9.07 -9.67 11.38
C VAL A 739 -9.88 -9.28 12.62
N ILE A 740 -10.32 -10.30 13.36
CA ILE A 740 -11.05 -10.16 14.62
C ILE A 740 -10.15 -10.71 15.72
N PRO A 741 -9.65 -9.86 16.65
CA PRO A 741 -8.85 -10.33 17.77
C PRO A 741 -9.64 -11.36 18.60
N GLN A 742 -8.99 -12.45 18.97
CA GLN A 742 -9.66 -13.51 19.72
C GLN A 742 -10.26 -13.05 21.06
N GLN A 743 -9.69 -12.01 21.69
CA GLN A 743 -10.24 -11.37 22.89
C GLN A 743 -11.65 -10.77 22.69
N ASP A 744 -12.06 -10.51 21.44
CA ASP A 744 -13.40 -10.01 21.11
C ASP A 744 -14.40 -11.13 20.80
N TYR A 745 -13.97 -12.39 20.76
CA TYR A 745 -14.85 -13.51 20.38
C TYR A 745 -15.96 -13.72 21.42
N ASP A 746 -15.65 -13.65 22.71
CA ASP A 746 -16.64 -13.80 23.78
C ASP A 746 -17.70 -12.69 23.72
N PHE A 747 -17.29 -11.46 23.45
CA PHE A 747 -18.23 -10.36 23.23
C PHE A 747 -19.19 -10.68 22.07
N LEU A 748 -18.65 -11.10 20.92
CA LEU A 748 -19.45 -11.33 19.71
C LEU A 748 -20.36 -12.57 19.80
N LEU A 749 -19.87 -13.67 20.39
CA LEU A 749 -20.56 -14.96 20.46
C LEU A 749 -21.52 -15.05 21.65
N ASN A 750 -21.11 -14.52 22.81
CA ASN A 750 -21.80 -14.75 24.08
C ASN A 750 -22.50 -13.49 24.64
N GLU A 751 -21.81 -12.35 24.68
CA GLU A 751 -22.36 -11.13 25.30
C GLU A 751 -23.39 -10.43 24.40
N SER A 752 -22.99 -10.03 23.20
CA SER A 752 -23.87 -9.40 22.21
C SER A 752 -24.63 -10.43 21.38
N LYS A 753 -24.10 -11.66 21.30
CA LYS A 753 -24.58 -12.77 20.46
C LYS A 753 -24.81 -12.30 19.02
N SER A 754 -23.91 -11.47 18.50
CA SER A 754 -24.04 -10.80 17.21
C SER A 754 -23.71 -11.70 16.02
N CYS A 755 -23.05 -12.83 16.25
CA CYS A 755 -22.80 -13.87 15.25
C CYS A 755 -22.77 -15.26 15.88
N SER A 756 -22.97 -16.29 15.06
CA SER A 756 -22.97 -17.71 15.46
C SER A 756 -21.59 -18.37 15.38
N ALA A 757 -20.66 -17.79 14.61
CA ALA A 757 -19.28 -18.24 14.51
C ALA A 757 -18.36 -17.11 14.05
N VAL A 758 -17.07 -17.23 14.40
CA VAL A 758 -15.99 -16.37 13.92
C VAL A 758 -14.95 -17.22 13.17
N PHE A 759 -14.61 -16.80 11.95
CA PHE A 759 -13.61 -17.41 11.07
C PHE A 759 -12.39 -16.48 10.95
N GLY A 760 -11.38 -16.71 11.79
CA GLY A 760 -10.17 -15.90 11.84
C GLY A 760 -9.18 -16.17 10.70
N PRO A 761 -8.07 -15.41 10.62
CA PRO A 761 -6.96 -15.65 9.70
C PRO A 761 -6.47 -17.11 9.73
N GLY A 762 -6.24 -17.70 8.55
CA GLY A 762 -5.82 -19.10 8.42
C GLY A 762 -6.96 -20.12 8.32
N THR A 763 -8.22 -19.69 8.41
CA THR A 763 -9.38 -20.55 8.14
C THR A 763 -9.33 -21.07 6.70
N ARG A 764 -9.48 -22.39 6.53
CA ARG A 764 -9.57 -23.04 5.21
C ARG A 764 -10.98 -22.89 4.65
N VAL A 765 -11.10 -22.63 3.35
CA VAL A 765 -12.39 -22.39 2.70
C VAL A 765 -13.33 -23.60 2.82
N THR A 766 -12.79 -24.82 2.72
CA THR A 766 -13.55 -26.08 2.86
C THR A 766 -14.12 -26.25 4.28
N ASP A 767 -13.31 -25.97 5.30
CA ASP A 767 -13.73 -26.03 6.71
C ASP A 767 -14.81 -24.97 7.01
N ALA A 768 -14.64 -23.75 6.47
CA ALA A 768 -15.62 -22.68 6.61
C ALA A 768 -16.97 -23.04 5.94
N ALA A 769 -16.93 -23.67 4.77
CA ALA A 769 -18.14 -24.09 4.04
C ALA A 769 -18.94 -25.12 4.84
N LEU A 770 -18.28 -26.18 5.33
CA LEU A 770 -18.92 -27.21 6.16
C LEU A 770 -19.48 -26.64 7.45
N ARG A 771 -18.72 -25.78 8.15
CA ARG A 771 -19.18 -25.17 9.39
C ARG A 771 -20.36 -24.23 9.17
N THR A 772 -20.33 -23.45 8.08
CA THR A 772 -21.44 -22.56 7.71
C THR A 772 -22.70 -23.38 7.41
N LEU A 773 -22.58 -24.49 6.69
CA LEU A 773 -23.70 -25.39 6.41
C LEU A 773 -24.33 -25.91 7.71
N GLN A 774 -23.51 -26.44 8.62
CA GLN A 774 -23.98 -26.92 9.93
C GLN A 774 -24.74 -25.86 10.73
N LEU A 775 -24.29 -24.59 10.69
CA LEU A 775 -24.94 -23.50 11.40
C LEU A 775 -26.30 -23.16 10.81
N ILE A 776 -26.45 -23.24 9.48
CA ILE A 776 -27.75 -23.07 8.82
C ILE A 776 -28.70 -24.19 9.28
N GLU A 777 -28.23 -25.44 9.29
CA GLU A 777 -29.04 -26.60 9.68
C GLU A 777 -29.46 -26.61 11.16
N GLN A 778 -28.69 -25.97 12.04
CA GLN A 778 -29.02 -25.83 13.46
C GLN A 778 -30.08 -24.74 13.73
N GLN A 779 -30.26 -23.82 12.77
CA GLN A 779 -31.18 -22.70 12.87
C GLN A 779 -32.54 -22.98 12.19
N SER A 780 -32.54 -23.88 11.19
CA SER A 780 -33.73 -24.48 10.56
C SER A 780 -34.45 -25.44 11.52
#